data_AF-A0A150PXA3-F1
#
_entry.id   AF-A0A150PXA3-F1
#
_cell.length_a   1.000
_cell.length_b   1.000
_cell.length_c   1.000
_cell.angle_alpha   90.00
_cell.angle_beta   90.00
_cell.angle_gamma   90.00
#
_symmetry.space_group_name_H-M   'P 1'
#
loop_
_entity.id
_entity.type
_entity.pdbx_description
1 polymer ?
#
loop_
_entity_poly.entity_id
_entity_poly.type
_entity_poly.pdbx_seq_one_letter_code
_entity_poly.pdbx_strand_id
1 'polypeptide(L)'
;MSEARVSHSAPHNPFPGPQPYRAADRGYFFGREELTKKLAHRLMAHPCTTVFGPSGAGKSSLMQAGVIPLLEEAHDFRVVSVDGWPPGEAPLSWLVRAVFDDLELGDASAGEARIEALDEAILLAERRSERPILIYLDQLEQLLFPGRDAGEAIALIEAVDRLAQKPIRGLQIALSLREDYLGRFRDRARGRRELLEHGFRLGPLSVGEMVRSVCRAAEEGRPRQRWAEEQVRALMLEVRMPGASASEDAEVQAAFGQIVCRALWEERAAGRGGEAGAVEAEAILHRYLEATVEGLGALSEAARHLLEEHLVDGEGHRTLLTEQEARGVLPPGAAAEVLGQLERAAVLRAEEHQGSRYFELGHDWLASRVFQRRREREQEEAERKRREEEDQRIAGERKARRILRTIAAVAVAVAAVMAVLVVWALQQRDAARRAEGDAKAAQQGAKAQAARARASSLMAGIRELLAKGQPAMATKLLLEVAEPGEVRGWTDVAFDVLELAVPIWTMHGHRSSVWSASFSPDGRRIVTASFDKTARVWNADGSGRPIVLRGHEGVVLSAVFSADGQRVVTASADKTARVWNADGSGTPVVLRGHEDLVYSAAFSADGQRVVTASEDKAARVWNADGSRAPVVLRGHEGAARSAVFSADGQRVVTASEGKTARVWNADGSGTPVVLRGHEELVYSAVFSPDGQRVVTASADKTARVWNADGSGTPVVLRGHEYLVYSAVFNADGQRVVTASADKTARVWNADGSGRPVVLTGHADRVYSAVFSADGQRVVTASADKTARVWNADGSGTPVVLRSHEDRVYSAVFSADGQRVVTASEDKTARVWNADGRGTPVVLRAHEDWVNSAVFSADGQRVATASFDRTARVWNADGTGTPVVLRGHGEWVTSAVFSVDGQRVVTASFDRTARVWNADGSGRPIVLRGHEGMVQSAVFSADGQRVVTASADKTARVWNADGSGTPVVLRSHEERVTSAVFSADGQRVVTASDDKTARVWNADGSGTPVVLRGHGEWVTSAVFSVDGQRVVTASDDKTARVWNADGSGTPVVLRGHEGMVQSAVFSADGQRVVTASDDKTARVWAISAQGLQQCLRAATTDCLSAEMRRTYLDESDEAARKGYESCERSYGRTPFYAEVDPP
;
A
#
# COMPACT_ATOMS: atom_id res chain seq x y z
N MET A 1 -69.77 -8.55 -30.51
CA MET A 1 -69.54 -9.70 -29.62
C MET A 1 -68.29 -10.41 -30.10
N SER A 2 -67.21 -10.41 -29.32
CA SER A 2 -66.00 -11.18 -29.59
C SER A 2 -65.49 -11.73 -28.27
N GLU A 3 -65.69 -13.02 -28.04
CA GLU A 3 -65.11 -13.71 -26.89
C GLU A 3 -63.73 -14.25 -27.27
N ALA A 4 -62.73 -13.91 -26.46
CA ALA A 4 -61.37 -14.36 -26.65
C ALA A 4 -61.22 -15.82 -26.22
N ARG A 5 -60.68 -16.66 -27.10
CA ARG A 5 -60.21 -18.00 -26.72
C ARG A 5 -58.93 -17.86 -25.90
N VAL A 6 -59.04 -18.03 -24.58
CA VAL A 6 -57.87 -18.20 -23.70
C VAL A 6 -57.30 -19.59 -23.93
N SER A 7 -56.07 -19.69 -24.43
CA SER A 7 -55.32 -20.95 -24.44
C SER A 7 -54.79 -21.24 -23.04
N HIS A 8 -55.19 -22.35 -22.44
CA HIS A 8 -54.57 -22.85 -21.20
C HIS A 8 -53.12 -23.29 -21.48
N SER A 9 -52.15 -22.38 -21.27
CA SER A 9 -50.75 -22.78 -21.14
C SER A 9 -50.54 -23.47 -19.80
N ALA A 10 -49.74 -24.54 -19.79
CA ALA A 10 -49.35 -25.24 -18.56
C ALA A 10 -48.77 -24.28 -17.50
N PRO A 11 -48.96 -24.55 -16.20
CA PRO A 11 -48.34 -23.76 -15.15
C PRO A 11 -46.81 -23.84 -15.25
N HIS A 12 -46.15 -22.70 -15.04
CA HIS A 12 -44.71 -22.54 -15.18
C HIS A 12 -44.16 -21.75 -13.99
N ASN A 13 -43.40 -22.42 -13.14
CA ASN A 13 -42.72 -21.82 -11.99
C ASN A 13 -41.46 -21.07 -12.49
N PRO A 14 -41.30 -19.76 -12.20
CA PRO A 14 -40.14 -18.98 -12.65
C PRO A 14 -38.86 -19.22 -11.85
N PHE A 15 -38.91 -20.07 -10.80
CA PHE A 15 -37.78 -20.37 -9.91
C PHE A 15 -37.27 -21.82 -10.10
N PRO A 16 -36.11 -22.04 -10.76
CA PRO A 16 -35.58 -23.38 -11.05
C PRO A 16 -35.00 -24.10 -9.81
N GLY A 17 -34.90 -23.44 -8.66
CA GLY A 17 -34.31 -24.01 -7.45
C GLY A 17 -32.77 -24.04 -7.51
N PRO A 18 -32.10 -25.17 -7.23
CA PRO A 18 -30.64 -25.28 -7.26
C PRO A 18 -30.07 -25.43 -8.68
N GLN A 19 -30.91 -25.59 -9.71
CA GLN A 19 -30.48 -25.65 -11.11
C GLN A 19 -30.16 -24.24 -11.65
N PRO A 20 -29.17 -24.09 -12.55
CA PRO A 20 -28.88 -22.81 -13.19
C PRO A 20 -30.02 -22.40 -14.13
N TYR A 21 -30.23 -21.10 -14.28
CA TYR A 21 -31.10 -20.57 -15.34
C TYR A 21 -30.43 -20.80 -16.69
N ARG A 22 -31.16 -21.37 -17.66
CA ARG A 22 -30.71 -21.61 -19.03
C ARG A 22 -31.25 -20.54 -19.99
N ALA A 23 -30.85 -20.60 -21.25
CA ALA A 23 -31.32 -19.68 -22.30
C ALA A 23 -32.87 -19.63 -22.40
N ALA A 24 -33.54 -20.76 -22.18
CA ALA A 24 -35.01 -20.85 -22.15
C ALA A 24 -35.64 -20.07 -20.97
N ASP A 25 -34.92 -19.92 -19.86
CA ASP A 25 -35.38 -19.25 -18.64
C ASP A 25 -35.03 -17.75 -18.62
N ARG A 26 -34.45 -17.21 -19.69
CA ARG A 26 -34.03 -15.81 -19.80
C ARG A 26 -35.18 -14.81 -19.54
N GLY A 27 -36.43 -15.19 -19.84
CA GLY A 27 -37.62 -14.41 -19.51
C GLY A 27 -37.91 -14.26 -18.00
N TYR A 28 -37.18 -14.98 -17.15
CA TYR A 28 -37.31 -14.98 -15.68
C TYR A 28 -35.99 -14.61 -14.97
N PHE A 29 -34.88 -14.44 -15.70
CA PHE A 29 -33.56 -14.13 -15.15
C PHE A 29 -33.32 -12.61 -15.10
N PHE A 30 -33.50 -12.03 -13.91
CA PHE A 30 -33.45 -10.57 -13.68
C PHE A 30 -32.40 -10.14 -12.65
N GLY A 31 -32.01 -8.86 -12.68
CA GLY A 31 -31.13 -8.21 -11.69
C GLY A 31 -29.62 -8.44 -11.91
N ARG A 32 -29.23 -8.98 -13.06
CA ARG A 32 -27.83 -9.19 -13.47
C ARG A 32 -27.50 -8.58 -14.84
N GLU A 33 -28.42 -7.82 -15.45
CA GLU A 33 -28.35 -7.30 -16.82
C GLU A 33 -27.07 -6.49 -17.09
N GLU A 34 -26.64 -5.65 -16.14
CA GLU A 34 -25.39 -4.87 -16.26
C GLU A 34 -24.12 -5.72 -16.10
N LEU A 35 -24.18 -6.81 -15.31
CA LEU A 35 -23.08 -7.77 -15.21
C LEU A 35 -22.96 -8.63 -16.47
N THR A 36 -24.10 -9.01 -17.06
CA THR A 36 -24.16 -9.67 -18.37
C THR A 36 -23.47 -8.84 -19.45
N LYS A 37 -23.81 -7.55 -19.59
CA LYS A 37 -23.16 -6.64 -20.56
C LYS A 37 -21.66 -6.50 -20.30
N LYS A 38 -21.25 -6.29 -19.03
CA LYS A 38 -19.84 -6.12 -18.66
C LYS A 38 -19.01 -7.37 -18.95
N LEU A 39 -19.55 -8.56 -18.68
CA LEU A 39 -18.88 -9.83 -18.96
C LEU A 39 -18.83 -10.11 -20.47
N ALA A 40 -19.91 -9.88 -21.22
CA ALA A 40 -19.92 -9.99 -22.68
C ALA A 40 -18.90 -9.05 -23.34
N HIS A 41 -18.83 -7.78 -22.94
CA HIS A 41 -17.82 -6.83 -23.42
C HIS A 41 -16.38 -7.28 -23.10
N ARG A 42 -16.16 -7.86 -21.91
CA ARG A 42 -14.84 -8.37 -21.51
C ARG A 42 -14.44 -9.59 -22.33
N LEU A 43 -15.36 -10.52 -22.55
CA LEU A 43 -15.15 -11.70 -23.39
C LEU A 43 -14.85 -11.36 -24.86
N MET A 44 -15.45 -10.30 -25.40
CA MET A 44 -15.11 -9.83 -26.75
C MET A 44 -13.74 -9.11 -26.82
N ALA A 45 -13.25 -8.58 -25.70
CA ALA A 45 -12.01 -7.81 -25.64
C ALA A 45 -10.75 -8.66 -25.37
N HIS A 46 -10.90 -9.90 -24.89
CA HIS A 46 -9.81 -10.70 -24.35
C HIS A 46 -9.91 -12.18 -24.75
N PRO A 47 -8.89 -12.78 -25.44
CA PRO A 47 -8.91 -14.16 -25.95
C PRO A 47 -9.32 -15.23 -24.93
N CYS A 48 -8.96 -15.03 -23.67
CA CYS A 48 -9.39 -15.85 -22.55
C CYS A 48 -9.89 -14.96 -21.41
N THR A 49 -11.00 -15.31 -20.77
CA THR A 49 -11.54 -14.64 -19.58
C THR A 49 -11.95 -15.70 -18.55
N THR A 50 -11.42 -15.59 -17.34
CA THR A 50 -11.70 -16.54 -16.25
C THR A 50 -12.70 -15.96 -15.26
N VAL A 51 -13.93 -16.46 -15.32
CA VAL A 51 -15.03 -16.14 -14.40
C VAL A 51 -14.87 -16.96 -13.12
N PHE A 52 -14.72 -16.29 -11.98
CA PHE A 52 -14.62 -16.97 -10.69
C PHE A 52 -15.46 -16.31 -9.60
N GLY A 53 -15.74 -17.05 -8.54
CA GLY A 53 -16.55 -16.57 -7.43
C GLY A 53 -17.05 -17.70 -6.54
N PRO A 54 -17.68 -17.39 -5.40
CA PRO A 54 -18.17 -18.39 -4.46
C PRO A 54 -19.20 -19.35 -5.09
N SER A 55 -19.42 -20.48 -4.41
CA SER A 55 -20.49 -21.40 -4.79
C SER A 55 -21.85 -20.70 -4.68
N GLY A 56 -22.77 -20.98 -5.60
CA GLY A 56 -24.09 -20.33 -5.63
C GLY A 56 -24.14 -18.87 -6.09
N ALA A 57 -23.01 -18.21 -6.44
CA ALA A 57 -23.00 -16.81 -6.92
C ALA A 57 -23.77 -16.57 -8.25
N GLY A 58 -24.19 -17.64 -8.93
CA GLY A 58 -24.91 -17.59 -10.21
C GLY A 58 -24.01 -17.55 -11.45
N LYS A 59 -22.78 -18.09 -11.39
CA LYS A 59 -21.83 -18.10 -12.52
C LYS A 59 -22.44 -18.73 -13.79
N SER A 60 -22.88 -19.97 -13.68
CA SER A 60 -23.52 -20.73 -14.78
C SER A 60 -24.78 -20.03 -15.27
N SER A 61 -25.67 -19.57 -14.37
CA SER A 61 -26.88 -18.81 -14.74
C SER A 61 -26.56 -17.51 -15.50
N LEU A 62 -25.53 -16.76 -15.07
CA LEU A 62 -25.10 -15.53 -15.73
C LEU A 62 -24.59 -15.82 -17.16
N MET A 63 -23.83 -16.90 -17.33
CA MET A 63 -23.33 -17.31 -18.64
C MET A 63 -24.46 -17.85 -19.53
N GLN A 64 -25.20 -18.86 -19.07
CA GLN A 64 -26.17 -19.62 -19.87
C GLN A 64 -27.49 -18.88 -20.15
N ALA A 65 -28.01 -18.06 -19.22
CA ALA A 65 -29.23 -17.28 -19.45
C ALA A 65 -28.95 -15.82 -19.87
N GLY A 66 -27.76 -15.31 -19.60
CA GLY A 66 -27.38 -13.92 -19.86
C GLY A 66 -26.41 -13.75 -21.03
N VAL A 67 -25.15 -14.15 -20.83
CA VAL A 67 -24.02 -13.76 -21.69
C VAL A 67 -24.01 -14.52 -23.01
N ILE A 68 -24.20 -15.83 -22.99
CA ILE A 68 -24.22 -16.68 -24.19
C ILE A 68 -25.34 -16.24 -25.14
N PRO A 69 -26.62 -16.16 -24.72
CA PRO A 69 -27.70 -15.67 -25.59
C PRO A 69 -27.47 -14.24 -26.10
N LEU A 70 -26.84 -13.35 -25.32
CA LEU A 70 -26.50 -12.01 -25.77
C LEU A 70 -25.42 -12.01 -26.88
N LEU A 71 -24.40 -12.86 -26.76
CA LEU A 71 -23.34 -12.99 -27.76
C LEU A 71 -23.84 -13.67 -29.04
N GLU A 72 -24.73 -14.66 -28.93
CA GLU A 72 -25.39 -15.30 -30.07
C GLU A 72 -26.30 -14.31 -30.82
N GLU A 73 -27.18 -13.58 -30.12
CA GLU A 73 -28.15 -12.68 -30.75
C GLU A 73 -27.55 -11.37 -31.26
N ALA A 74 -26.65 -10.73 -30.49
CA ALA A 74 -26.15 -9.39 -30.82
C ALA A 74 -24.82 -9.40 -31.59
N HIS A 75 -24.08 -10.51 -31.53
CA HIS A 75 -22.73 -10.62 -32.10
C HIS A 75 -22.50 -11.89 -32.94
N ASP A 76 -23.56 -12.68 -33.17
CA ASP A 76 -23.59 -13.82 -34.09
C ASP A 76 -22.55 -14.92 -33.78
N PHE A 77 -22.21 -15.09 -32.49
CA PHE A 77 -21.29 -16.13 -32.04
C PHE A 77 -21.86 -17.55 -32.27
N ARG A 78 -20.95 -18.48 -32.57
CA ARG A 78 -21.16 -19.92 -32.42
C ARG A 78 -20.57 -20.35 -31.07
N VAL A 79 -21.30 -21.09 -30.26
CA VAL A 79 -20.90 -21.38 -28.88
C VAL A 79 -20.71 -22.88 -28.68
N VAL A 80 -19.58 -23.25 -28.07
CA VAL A 80 -19.30 -24.59 -27.56
C VAL A 80 -19.44 -24.55 -26.04
N SER A 81 -20.29 -25.38 -25.44
CA SER A 81 -20.57 -25.33 -23.99
C SER A 81 -20.25 -26.66 -23.30
N VAL A 82 -19.23 -26.66 -22.45
CA VAL A 82 -18.93 -27.78 -21.56
C VAL A 82 -19.45 -27.47 -20.16
N ASP A 83 -20.66 -27.94 -19.89
CA ASP A 83 -21.38 -27.72 -18.62
C ASP A 83 -20.83 -28.55 -17.44
N GLY A 84 -20.01 -29.57 -17.71
CA GLY A 84 -19.41 -30.47 -16.72
C GLY A 84 -18.49 -31.52 -17.37
N TRP A 85 -17.80 -32.31 -16.54
CA TRP A 85 -16.69 -33.17 -16.98
C TRP A 85 -16.92 -34.66 -16.64
N PRO A 86 -17.40 -35.49 -17.59
CA PRO A 86 -17.81 -36.87 -17.32
C PRO A 86 -16.66 -37.78 -16.87
N PRO A 87 -16.82 -38.59 -15.81
CA PRO A 87 -15.73 -39.37 -15.25
C PRO A 87 -15.53 -40.66 -16.06
N GLY A 88 -14.28 -40.94 -16.44
CA GLY A 88 -13.92 -42.03 -17.34
C GLY A 88 -13.65 -41.58 -18.77
N GLU A 89 -14.06 -40.36 -19.17
CA GLU A 89 -13.56 -39.70 -20.37
C GLU A 89 -12.43 -38.71 -20.03
N ALA A 90 -11.36 -38.73 -20.83
CA ALA A 90 -10.27 -37.78 -20.73
C ALA A 90 -10.79 -36.36 -21.11
N PRO A 91 -10.55 -35.31 -20.29
CA PRO A 91 -11.15 -33.99 -20.50
C PRO A 91 -10.85 -33.37 -21.87
N LEU A 92 -9.63 -33.56 -22.39
CA LEU A 92 -9.26 -33.04 -23.71
C LEU A 92 -10.06 -33.72 -24.84
N SER A 93 -10.25 -35.04 -24.77
CA SER A 93 -11.07 -35.79 -25.74
C SER A 93 -12.53 -35.33 -25.71
N TRP A 94 -13.09 -35.12 -24.50
CA TRP A 94 -14.44 -34.61 -24.31
C TRP A 94 -14.62 -33.22 -24.94
N LEU A 95 -13.68 -32.29 -24.69
CA LEU A 95 -13.72 -30.95 -25.29
C LEU A 95 -13.61 -31.00 -26.82
N VAL A 96 -12.70 -31.81 -27.37
CA VAL A 96 -12.58 -31.96 -28.83
C VAL A 96 -13.90 -32.46 -29.42
N ARG A 97 -14.55 -33.48 -28.82
CA ARG A 97 -15.86 -33.96 -29.30
C ARG A 97 -16.92 -32.86 -29.23
N ALA A 98 -17.03 -32.13 -28.13
CA ALA A 98 -17.96 -31.01 -28.00
C ALA A 98 -17.75 -29.93 -29.08
N VAL A 99 -16.50 -29.59 -29.41
CA VAL A 99 -16.19 -28.65 -30.52
C VAL A 99 -16.63 -29.20 -31.89
N PHE A 100 -16.51 -30.51 -32.12
CA PHE A 100 -16.94 -31.13 -33.38
C PHE A 100 -18.47 -31.22 -33.51
N ASP A 101 -19.17 -31.45 -32.40
CA ASP A 101 -20.63 -31.57 -32.34
C ASP A 101 -21.30 -30.17 -32.38
N ASP A 102 -20.96 -29.26 -31.45
CA ASP A 102 -21.58 -27.94 -31.29
C ASP A 102 -21.32 -26.99 -32.49
N LEU A 103 -20.21 -27.18 -33.22
CA LEU A 103 -19.88 -26.38 -34.42
C LEU A 103 -20.21 -27.10 -35.74
N GLU A 104 -20.95 -28.22 -35.68
CA GLU A 104 -21.36 -29.03 -36.85
C GLU A 104 -20.20 -29.41 -37.79
N LEU A 105 -19.04 -29.74 -37.21
CA LEU A 105 -17.83 -30.08 -37.96
C LEU A 105 -17.86 -31.55 -38.41
N GLY A 106 -18.32 -32.46 -37.56
CA GLY A 106 -18.55 -33.88 -37.85
C GLY A 106 -17.31 -34.75 -38.14
N ASP A 107 -16.18 -34.19 -38.58
CA ASP A 107 -14.99 -34.93 -39.04
C ASP A 107 -14.15 -35.58 -37.89
N ALA A 108 -14.75 -35.92 -36.72
CA ALA A 108 -14.06 -36.35 -35.50
C ALA A 108 -13.49 -37.79 -35.59
N SER A 109 -12.28 -37.91 -36.14
CA SER A 109 -11.58 -39.20 -36.25
C SER A 109 -11.31 -39.84 -34.87
N ALA A 110 -11.89 -41.02 -34.62
CA ALA A 110 -11.81 -41.74 -33.36
C ALA A 110 -10.41 -42.35 -33.11
N GLY A 111 -9.45 -41.52 -32.69
CA GLY A 111 -8.06 -41.91 -32.49
C GLY A 111 -7.34 -41.04 -31.46
N GLU A 112 -6.19 -40.48 -31.84
CA GLU A 112 -5.33 -39.74 -30.93
C GLU A 112 -5.86 -38.31 -30.64
N ALA A 113 -6.64 -38.13 -29.57
CA ALA A 113 -7.01 -36.81 -29.03
C ALA A 113 -5.80 -36.11 -28.38
N ARG A 114 -4.82 -35.77 -29.21
CA ARG A 114 -3.64 -34.97 -28.85
C ARG A 114 -4.03 -33.49 -28.70
N ILE A 115 -3.14 -32.70 -28.15
CA ILE A 115 -3.34 -31.25 -27.97
C ILE A 115 -3.61 -30.56 -29.33
N GLU A 116 -2.99 -31.07 -30.40
CA GLU A 116 -3.17 -30.58 -31.77
C GLU A 116 -4.58 -30.82 -32.34
N ALA A 117 -5.36 -31.78 -31.81
CA ALA A 117 -6.70 -32.08 -32.33
C ALA A 117 -7.70 -30.95 -32.06
N LEU A 118 -7.56 -30.24 -30.93
CA LEU A 118 -8.36 -29.05 -30.62
C LEU A 118 -8.03 -27.90 -31.56
N ASP A 119 -6.74 -27.73 -31.89
CA ASP A 119 -6.26 -26.73 -32.84
C ASP A 119 -6.82 -26.98 -34.25
N GLU A 120 -6.79 -28.23 -34.71
CA GLU A 120 -7.31 -28.65 -36.02
C GLU A 120 -8.82 -28.42 -36.13
N ALA A 121 -9.59 -28.72 -35.07
CA ALA A 121 -11.03 -28.51 -35.01
C ALA A 121 -11.41 -27.03 -35.14
N ILE A 122 -10.75 -26.13 -34.40
CA ILE A 122 -11.04 -24.69 -34.46
C ILE A 122 -10.61 -24.08 -35.80
N LEU A 123 -9.47 -24.50 -36.36
CA LEU A 123 -9.06 -24.08 -37.72
C LEU A 123 -10.01 -24.60 -38.81
N LEU A 124 -10.66 -25.75 -38.61
CA LEU A 124 -11.73 -26.23 -39.49
C LEU A 124 -13.01 -25.40 -39.35
N ALA A 125 -13.39 -25.03 -38.13
CA ALA A 125 -14.55 -24.19 -37.85
C ALA A 125 -14.41 -22.76 -38.42
N GLU A 126 -13.21 -22.18 -38.38
CA GLU A 126 -12.87 -20.91 -39.03
C GLU A 126 -13.00 -21.00 -40.56
N ARG A 127 -12.48 -22.09 -41.17
CA ARG A 127 -12.61 -22.31 -42.63
C ARG A 127 -14.05 -22.51 -43.12
N ARG A 128 -14.94 -23.03 -42.27
CA ARG A 128 -16.36 -23.27 -42.64
C ARG A 128 -17.25 -22.02 -42.47
N SER A 129 -16.87 -21.05 -41.64
CA SER A 129 -17.66 -19.83 -41.41
C SER A 129 -16.85 -18.73 -40.72
N GLU A 130 -17.05 -17.48 -41.15
CA GLU A 130 -16.44 -16.28 -40.56
C GLU A 130 -17.08 -15.85 -39.22
N ARG A 131 -18.14 -16.53 -38.75
CA ARG A 131 -18.81 -16.24 -37.48
C ARG A 131 -17.87 -16.50 -36.29
N PRO A 132 -17.78 -15.60 -35.29
CA PRO A 132 -16.91 -15.76 -34.13
C PRO A 132 -17.29 -17.00 -33.31
N ILE A 133 -16.34 -17.52 -32.52
CA ILE A 133 -16.49 -18.75 -31.73
C ILE A 133 -16.24 -18.45 -30.26
N LEU A 134 -17.14 -18.90 -29.39
CA LEU A 134 -16.96 -18.88 -27.94
C LEU A 134 -16.83 -20.32 -27.43
N ILE A 135 -15.75 -20.64 -26.73
CA ILE A 135 -15.61 -21.89 -25.98
C ILE A 135 -15.87 -21.59 -24.51
N TYR A 136 -16.99 -22.06 -23.97
CA TYR A 136 -17.33 -21.92 -22.55
C TYR A 136 -17.07 -23.25 -21.82
N LEU A 137 -16.19 -23.20 -20.81
CA LEU A 137 -15.85 -24.33 -19.96
C LEU A 137 -16.32 -24.04 -18.53
N ASP A 138 -17.38 -24.71 -18.08
CA ASP A 138 -17.90 -24.59 -16.72
C ASP A 138 -17.32 -25.65 -15.77
N GLN A 139 -17.56 -25.44 -14.47
CA GLN A 139 -17.27 -26.39 -13.38
C GLN A 139 -15.83 -26.93 -13.38
N LEU A 140 -14.84 -26.10 -13.75
CA LEU A 140 -13.43 -26.52 -13.88
C LEU A 140 -12.83 -27.06 -12.56
N GLU A 141 -13.43 -26.76 -11.41
CA GLU A 141 -13.09 -27.44 -10.14
C GLU A 141 -13.18 -28.97 -10.20
N GLN A 142 -14.04 -29.55 -11.04
CA GLN A 142 -14.19 -31.01 -11.20
C GLN A 142 -12.90 -31.67 -11.69
N LEU A 143 -12.12 -30.97 -12.52
CA LEU A 143 -10.80 -31.41 -13.00
C LEU A 143 -9.74 -31.40 -11.90
N LEU A 144 -10.03 -30.74 -10.77
CA LEU A 144 -9.13 -30.56 -9.64
C LEU A 144 -9.49 -31.47 -8.47
N PHE A 145 -10.51 -32.33 -8.62
CA PHE A 145 -10.96 -33.29 -7.62
C PHE A 145 -9.91 -34.40 -7.37
N PRO A 146 -9.81 -34.96 -6.15
CA PRO A 146 -8.76 -35.94 -5.81
C PRO A 146 -8.77 -37.24 -6.62
N GLY A 147 -9.90 -37.62 -7.22
CA GLY A 147 -10.06 -38.84 -8.02
C GLY A 147 -9.84 -38.67 -9.53
N ARG A 148 -9.48 -37.48 -10.00
CA ARG A 148 -9.15 -37.21 -11.42
C ARG A 148 -7.64 -37.31 -11.65
N ASP A 149 -7.24 -37.85 -12.79
CA ASP A 149 -5.83 -37.88 -13.18
C ASP A 149 -5.29 -36.45 -13.35
N ALA A 150 -4.15 -36.17 -12.72
CA ALA A 150 -3.57 -34.84 -12.72
C ALA A 150 -2.90 -34.50 -14.06
N GLY A 151 -2.39 -35.49 -14.80
CA GLY A 151 -1.82 -35.33 -16.14
C GLY A 151 -2.89 -35.00 -17.18
N GLU A 152 -4.05 -35.67 -17.14
CA GLU A 152 -5.22 -35.36 -17.96
C GLU A 152 -5.69 -33.91 -17.77
N ALA A 153 -5.80 -33.46 -16.51
CA ALA A 153 -6.19 -32.08 -16.21
C ALA A 153 -5.13 -31.05 -16.69
N ILE A 154 -3.83 -31.38 -16.59
CA ILE A 154 -2.75 -30.54 -17.11
C ILE A 154 -2.78 -30.49 -18.65
N ALA A 155 -3.05 -31.61 -19.32
CA ALA A 155 -3.12 -31.68 -20.79
C ALA A 155 -4.25 -30.80 -21.36
N LEU A 156 -5.43 -30.78 -20.73
CA LEU A 156 -6.50 -29.84 -21.10
C LEU A 156 -6.06 -28.39 -20.86
N ILE A 157 -5.52 -28.08 -19.68
CA ILE A 157 -5.07 -26.70 -19.34
C ILE A 157 -4.01 -26.22 -20.33
N GLU A 158 -3.10 -27.09 -20.79
CA GLU A 158 -2.13 -26.76 -21.83
C GLU A 158 -2.78 -26.55 -23.21
N ALA A 159 -3.74 -27.37 -23.61
CA ALA A 159 -4.44 -27.21 -24.86
C ALA A 159 -5.21 -25.88 -24.93
N VAL A 160 -5.89 -25.51 -23.85
CA VAL A 160 -6.65 -24.26 -23.74
C VAL A 160 -5.73 -23.04 -23.73
N ASP A 161 -4.59 -23.09 -23.04
CA ASP A 161 -3.58 -22.01 -23.04
C ASP A 161 -2.93 -21.84 -24.41
N ARG A 162 -2.57 -22.95 -25.07
CA ARG A 162 -2.03 -22.97 -26.44
C ARG A 162 -3.01 -22.35 -27.44
N LEU A 163 -4.31 -22.63 -27.27
CA LEU A 163 -5.37 -22.09 -28.11
C LEU A 163 -5.60 -20.59 -27.85
N ALA A 164 -5.62 -20.16 -26.58
CA ALA A 164 -5.78 -18.76 -26.18
C ALA A 164 -4.66 -17.84 -26.72
N GLN A 165 -3.43 -18.36 -26.83
CA GLN A 165 -2.27 -17.62 -27.35
C GLN A 165 -2.24 -17.49 -28.88
N LYS A 166 -3.13 -18.17 -29.62
CA LYS A 166 -3.14 -18.09 -31.09
C LYS A 166 -3.94 -16.88 -31.57
N PRO A 167 -3.47 -16.17 -32.61
CA PRO A 167 -4.15 -15.02 -33.19
C PRO A 167 -5.31 -15.43 -34.11
N ILE A 168 -6.22 -16.29 -33.63
CA ILE A 168 -7.42 -16.73 -34.36
C ILE A 168 -8.48 -15.64 -34.20
N ARG A 169 -8.93 -15.07 -35.33
CA ARG A 169 -9.76 -13.86 -35.29
C ARG A 169 -11.20 -14.20 -34.90
N GLY A 170 -11.64 -13.71 -33.75
CA GLY A 170 -13.01 -13.92 -33.25
C GLY A 170 -13.18 -15.20 -32.43
N LEU A 171 -12.10 -15.90 -32.07
CA LEU A 171 -12.12 -16.94 -31.06
C LEU A 171 -12.03 -16.31 -29.66
N GLN A 172 -12.90 -16.73 -28.74
CA GLN A 172 -12.90 -16.33 -27.33
C GLN A 172 -13.08 -17.55 -26.44
N ILE A 173 -12.46 -17.55 -25.26
CA ILE A 173 -12.52 -18.64 -24.29
C ILE A 173 -13.01 -18.12 -22.94
N ALA A 174 -14.05 -18.73 -22.39
CA ALA A 174 -14.63 -18.42 -21.09
C ALA A 174 -14.41 -19.60 -20.13
N LEU A 175 -13.67 -19.37 -19.05
CA LEU A 175 -13.39 -20.40 -18.03
C LEU A 175 -14.18 -20.09 -16.75
N SER A 176 -15.03 -20.98 -16.28
CA SER A 176 -15.78 -20.82 -15.02
C SER A 176 -15.28 -21.78 -13.94
N LEU A 177 -14.91 -21.22 -12.78
CA LEU A 177 -14.40 -21.98 -11.64
C LEU A 177 -14.83 -21.40 -10.29
N ARG A 178 -14.89 -22.22 -9.25
CA ARG A 178 -15.10 -21.75 -7.87
C ARG A 178 -13.85 -21.13 -7.25
N GLU A 179 -14.05 -20.03 -6.52
CA GLU A 179 -12.97 -19.24 -5.92
C GLU A 179 -12.09 -20.02 -4.91
N ASP A 180 -12.66 -20.99 -4.18
CA ASP A 180 -11.91 -21.88 -3.27
C ASP A 180 -10.95 -22.85 -4.00
N TYR A 181 -11.17 -23.08 -5.30
CA TYR A 181 -10.31 -23.89 -6.16
C TYR A 181 -9.29 -23.06 -6.95
N LEU A 182 -9.38 -21.72 -6.94
CA LEU A 182 -8.51 -20.83 -7.70
C LEU A 182 -7.01 -21.03 -7.36
N GLY A 183 -6.68 -21.36 -6.10
CA GLY A 183 -5.32 -21.70 -5.69
C GLY A 183 -4.80 -22.97 -6.40
N ARG A 184 -5.56 -24.07 -6.32
CA ARG A 184 -5.21 -25.35 -6.97
C ARG A 184 -5.19 -25.24 -8.50
N PHE A 185 -6.03 -24.38 -9.07
CA PHE A 185 -6.00 -24.06 -10.50
C PHE A 185 -4.73 -23.29 -10.87
N ARG A 186 -4.36 -22.24 -10.10
CA ARG A 186 -3.10 -21.49 -10.27
C ARG A 186 -1.86 -22.37 -10.19
N ASP A 187 -1.85 -23.35 -9.29
CA ASP A 187 -0.74 -24.30 -9.17
C ASP A 187 -0.57 -25.18 -10.42
N ARG A 188 -1.68 -25.71 -10.97
CA ARG A 188 -1.66 -26.50 -12.23
C ARG A 188 -1.45 -25.63 -13.48
N ALA A 189 -1.92 -24.39 -13.48
CA ALA A 189 -1.74 -23.40 -14.56
C ALA A 189 -0.42 -22.60 -14.44
N ARG A 190 0.50 -22.98 -13.54
CA ARG A 190 1.74 -22.24 -13.30
C ARG A 190 2.56 -22.07 -14.59
N GLY A 191 2.81 -20.81 -14.96
CA GLY A 191 3.52 -20.43 -16.19
C GLY A 191 2.61 -19.99 -17.35
N ARG A 192 1.31 -20.30 -17.28
CA ARG A 192 0.30 -20.03 -18.31
C ARG A 192 -0.50 -18.77 -17.96
N ARG A 193 -0.01 -17.60 -18.39
CA ARG A 193 -0.51 -16.29 -17.90
C ARG A 193 -1.89 -15.93 -18.45
N GLU A 194 -2.15 -16.20 -19.73
CA GLU A 194 -3.40 -15.85 -20.42
C GLU A 194 -4.65 -16.36 -19.68
N LEU A 195 -4.59 -17.58 -19.14
CA LEU A 195 -5.70 -18.19 -18.40
C LEU A 195 -6.08 -17.48 -17.09
N LEU A 196 -5.27 -16.54 -16.61
CA LEU A 196 -5.41 -15.91 -15.29
C LEU A 196 -5.32 -14.37 -15.33
N GLU A 197 -4.83 -13.80 -16.43
CA GLU A 197 -4.63 -12.35 -16.58
C GLU A 197 -5.96 -11.59 -16.60
N HIS A 198 -6.99 -12.16 -17.25
CA HIS A 198 -8.29 -11.51 -17.44
C HIS A 198 -9.38 -12.12 -16.56
N GLY A 199 -9.13 -12.19 -15.25
CA GLY A 199 -10.13 -12.65 -14.27
C GLY A 199 -11.36 -11.74 -14.14
N PHE A 200 -12.55 -12.32 -14.01
CA PHE A 200 -13.82 -11.66 -13.72
C PHE A 200 -14.45 -12.27 -12.46
N ARG A 201 -14.42 -11.54 -11.34
CA ARG A 201 -14.99 -12.02 -10.06
C ARG A 201 -16.49 -11.73 -9.99
N LEU A 202 -17.31 -12.77 -9.93
CA LEU A 202 -18.75 -12.66 -9.68
C LEU A 202 -19.03 -12.80 -8.18
N GLY A 203 -19.46 -11.71 -7.53
CA GLY A 203 -19.94 -11.73 -6.15
C GLY A 203 -21.35 -12.33 -6.03
N PRO A 204 -21.79 -12.70 -4.80
CA PRO A 204 -23.18 -13.07 -4.53
C PRO A 204 -24.21 -12.00 -4.94
N LEU A 205 -25.50 -12.32 -4.78
CA LEU A 205 -26.56 -11.32 -4.80
C LEU A 205 -26.75 -10.77 -3.39
N SER A 206 -26.95 -9.46 -3.27
CA SER A 206 -27.44 -8.84 -2.04
C SER A 206 -28.93 -9.15 -1.80
N VAL A 207 -29.41 -8.98 -0.57
CA VAL A 207 -30.84 -9.06 -0.21
C VAL A 207 -31.66 -8.14 -1.10
N GLY A 208 -31.25 -6.88 -1.27
CA GLY A 208 -31.97 -5.90 -2.09
C GLY A 208 -32.03 -6.25 -3.57
N GLU A 209 -30.93 -6.75 -4.16
CA GLU A 209 -30.92 -7.23 -5.53
C GLU A 209 -31.83 -8.46 -5.70
N MET A 210 -31.71 -9.43 -4.78
CA MET A 210 -32.50 -10.67 -4.82
C MET A 210 -34.01 -10.39 -4.68
N VAL A 211 -34.43 -9.48 -3.78
CA VAL A 211 -35.84 -9.07 -3.63
C VAL A 211 -36.40 -8.54 -4.95
N ARG A 212 -35.68 -7.61 -5.60
CA ARG A 212 -36.11 -7.02 -6.89
C ARG A 212 -36.20 -8.08 -7.99
N SER A 213 -35.21 -8.96 -8.10
CA SER A 213 -35.21 -10.06 -9.07
C SER A 213 -36.37 -11.04 -8.85
N VAL A 214 -36.61 -11.43 -7.59
CA VAL A 214 -37.63 -12.41 -7.20
C VAL A 214 -39.04 -11.86 -7.43
N CYS A 215 -39.33 -10.64 -6.99
CA CYS A 215 -40.65 -10.02 -7.21
C CYS A 215 -40.98 -9.91 -8.70
N ARG A 216 -40.00 -9.54 -9.54
CA ARG A 216 -40.17 -9.45 -11.00
C ARG A 216 -40.34 -10.82 -11.66
N ALA A 217 -39.57 -11.82 -11.23
CA ALA A 217 -39.72 -13.20 -11.72
C ALA A 217 -41.11 -13.78 -11.40
N ALA A 218 -41.64 -13.51 -10.19
CA ALA A 218 -42.97 -13.95 -9.77
C ALA A 218 -44.11 -13.34 -10.62
N GLU A 219 -43.97 -12.08 -11.08
CA GLU A 219 -44.94 -11.44 -11.98
C GLU A 219 -44.95 -12.06 -13.39
N GLU A 220 -43.88 -12.71 -13.83
CA GLU A 220 -43.80 -13.38 -15.14
C GLU A 220 -44.15 -14.88 -15.11
N GLY A 221 -44.20 -15.49 -13.92
CA GLY A 221 -44.64 -16.88 -13.73
C GLY A 221 -46.09 -17.15 -14.19
N ARG A 222 -46.47 -18.43 -14.32
CA ARG A 222 -47.83 -18.83 -14.72
C ARG A 222 -48.44 -19.83 -13.72
N PRO A 223 -49.41 -19.46 -12.87
CA PRO A 223 -50.09 -18.16 -12.80
C PRO A 223 -49.16 -17.02 -12.33
N ARG A 224 -49.45 -15.79 -12.79
CA ARG A 224 -48.73 -14.58 -12.38
C ARG A 224 -49.02 -14.26 -10.93
N GLN A 225 -48.01 -13.89 -10.16
CA GLN A 225 -48.16 -13.58 -8.74
C GLN A 225 -47.51 -12.22 -8.42
N ARG A 226 -48.24 -11.35 -7.72
CA ARG A 226 -47.66 -10.13 -7.13
C ARG A 226 -47.23 -10.39 -5.72
N TRP A 227 -45.95 -10.14 -5.44
CA TRP A 227 -45.36 -10.35 -4.12
C TRP A 227 -44.98 -9.00 -3.51
N ALA A 228 -45.44 -8.75 -2.28
CA ALA A 228 -45.08 -7.53 -1.55
C ALA A 228 -43.58 -7.56 -1.21
N GLU A 229 -42.83 -6.55 -1.65
CA GLU A 229 -41.36 -6.52 -1.44
C GLU A 229 -40.98 -6.66 0.02
N GLU A 230 -41.74 -6.09 0.96
CA GLU A 230 -41.45 -6.16 2.40
C GLU A 230 -41.47 -7.60 2.93
N GLN A 231 -42.41 -8.44 2.47
CA GLN A 231 -42.46 -9.87 2.81
C GLN A 231 -41.26 -10.61 2.22
N VAL A 232 -40.92 -10.33 0.96
CA VAL A 232 -39.77 -10.95 0.29
C VAL A 232 -38.46 -10.46 0.92
N ARG A 233 -38.38 -9.23 1.42
CA ARG A 233 -37.21 -8.67 2.10
C ARG A 233 -37.00 -9.32 3.46
N ALA A 234 -38.05 -9.55 4.24
CA ALA A 234 -37.98 -10.37 5.46
C ALA A 234 -37.48 -11.79 5.14
N LEU A 235 -38.05 -12.42 4.12
CA LEU A 235 -37.68 -13.77 3.68
C LEU A 235 -36.22 -13.86 3.19
N MET A 236 -35.76 -12.86 2.43
CA MET A 236 -34.37 -12.79 1.95
C MET A 236 -33.37 -12.47 3.06
N LEU A 237 -33.79 -11.73 4.10
CA LEU A 237 -32.99 -11.54 5.31
C LEU A 237 -32.82 -12.85 6.10
N GLU A 238 -33.80 -13.75 6.10
CA GLU A 238 -33.66 -15.08 6.72
C GLU A 238 -32.71 -16.00 5.94
N VAL A 239 -32.75 -15.96 4.60
CA VAL A 239 -31.86 -16.77 3.72
C VAL A 239 -30.49 -16.12 3.43
N ARG A 240 -30.09 -15.12 4.22
CA ARG A 240 -28.77 -14.47 4.12
C ARG A 240 -27.64 -15.39 4.59
N MET A 241 -26.41 -15.12 4.15
CA MET A 241 -25.23 -15.86 4.58
C MET A 241 -25.05 -15.82 6.11
N PRO A 242 -24.72 -16.95 6.78
CA PRO A 242 -24.53 -16.98 8.22
C PRO A 242 -23.50 -15.96 8.71
N GLY A 243 -23.86 -15.19 9.74
CA GLY A 243 -23.01 -14.12 10.29
C GLY A 243 -23.11 -12.76 9.57
N ALA A 244 -23.82 -12.66 8.43
CA ALA A 244 -24.09 -11.37 7.79
C ALA A 244 -25.07 -10.52 8.62
N SER A 245 -24.92 -9.19 8.53
CA SER A 245 -25.86 -8.23 9.10
C SER A 245 -27.26 -8.39 8.50
N ALA A 246 -28.30 -8.02 9.25
CA ALA A 246 -29.67 -7.97 8.73
C ALA A 246 -29.89 -6.65 7.97
N SER A 247 -29.43 -6.58 6.72
CA SER A 247 -29.40 -5.37 5.87
C SER A 247 -29.67 -5.68 4.39
N GLU A 248 -30.13 -4.70 3.60
CA GLU A 248 -30.30 -4.82 2.13
C GLU A 248 -29.03 -5.32 1.42
N ASP A 249 -27.85 -4.89 1.88
CA ASP A 249 -26.56 -5.24 1.28
C ASP A 249 -26.02 -6.60 1.73
N ALA A 250 -26.74 -7.33 2.59
CA ALA A 250 -26.30 -8.64 3.05
C ALA A 250 -26.29 -9.67 1.90
N GLU A 251 -25.24 -10.45 1.79
CA GLU A 251 -25.13 -11.49 0.76
C GLU A 251 -26.16 -12.60 1.02
N VAL A 252 -26.97 -12.93 0.00
CA VAL A 252 -27.96 -14.01 0.04
C VAL A 252 -27.33 -15.32 -0.40
N GLN A 253 -27.65 -16.41 0.30
CA GLN A 253 -27.34 -17.75 -0.17
C GLN A 253 -28.28 -18.11 -1.33
N ALA A 254 -27.96 -17.66 -2.55
CA ALA A 254 -28.91 -17.61 -3.67
C ALA A 254 -29.58 -18.96 -4.01
N ALA A 255 -28.88 -20.09 -3.86
CA ALA A 255 -29.48 -21.42 -4.02
C ALA A 255 -30.59 -21.69 -2.98
N PHE A 256 -30.38 -21.28 -1.73
CA PHE A 256 -31.37 -21.41 -0.65
C PHE A 256 -32.56 -20.46 -0.90
N GLY A 257 -32.28 -19.21 -1.27
CA GLY A 257 -33.32 -18.24 -1.66
C GLY A 257 -34.17 -18.72 -2.86
N GLN A 258 -33.57 -19.36 -3.86
CA GLN A 258 -34.31 -19.94 -5.00
C GLN A 258 -35.24 -21.07 -4.60
N ILE A 259 -34.83 -21.98 -3.70
CA ILE A 259 -35.69 -23.06 -3.20
C ILE A 259 -36.87 -22.47 -2.39
N VAL A 260 -36.60 -21.49 -1.52
CA VAL A 260 -37.63 -20.79 -0.75
C VAL A 260 -38.64 -20.06 -1.66
N CYS A 261 -38.18 -19.38 -2.71
CA CYS A 261 -39.05 -18.74 -3.68
C CYS A 261 -39.88 -19.75 -4.48
N ARG A 262 -39.26 -20.85 -4.93
CA ARG A 262 -39.97 -21.95 -5.62
C ARG A 262 -41.12 -22.48 -4.77
N ALA A 263 -40.85 -22.78 -3.50
CA ALA A 263 -41.82 -23.28 -2.54
C ALA A 263 -42.98 -22.29 -2.29
N LEU A 264 -42.66 -21.02 -1.99
CA LEU A 264 -43.67 -19.98 -1.78
C LEU A 264 -44.55 -19.75 -3.01
N TRP A 265 -43.96 -19.82 -4.21
CA TRP A 265 -44.70 -19.71 -5.47
C TRP A 265 -45.68 -20.87 -5.66
N GLU A 266 -45.29 -22.10 -5.33
CA GLU A 266 -46.16 -23.28 -5.42
C GLU A 266 -47.28 -23.28 -4.37
N GLU A 267 -47.01 -22.85 -3.12
CA GLU A 267 -48.06 -22.66 -2.09
C GLU A 267 -49.12 -21.65 -2.54
N ARG A 268 -48.69 -20.51 -3.10
CA ARG A 268 -49.57 -19.46 -3.62
C ARG A 268 -50.33 -19.91 -4.88
N ALA A 269 -49.68 -20.62 -5.80
CA ALA A 269 -50.32 -21.18 -7.00
C ALA A 269 -51.38 -22.24 -6.66
N ALA A 270 -51.18 -23.00 -5.57
CA ALA A 270 -52.13 -23.98 -5.06
C ALA A 270 -53.23 -23.38 -4.14
N GLY A 271 -53.27 -22.05 -3.97
CA GLY A 271 -54.26 -21.38 -3.11
C GLY A 271 -54.10 -21.64 -1.61
N ARG A 272 -52.93 -22.10 -1.16
CA ARG A 272 -52.65 -22.51 0.23
C ARG A 272 -51.90 -21.45 1.07
N GLY A 273 -51.38 -20.39 0.44
CA GLY A 273 -50.71 -19.28 1.13
C GLY A 273 -51.57 -18.01 1.17
N GLY A 274 -51.92 -17.52 2.37
CA GLY A 274 -52.63 -16.25 2.56
C GLY A 274 -51.74 -15.02 2.33
N GLU A 275 -52.34 -13.93 1.85
CA GLU A 275 -51.62 -12.74 1.40
C GLU A 275 -50.93 -11.93 2.52
N ALA A 276 -51.36 -12.07 3.78
CA ALA A 276 -50.99 -11.19 4.90
C ALA A 276 -50.57 -11.93 6.19
N GLY A 277 -49.99 -13.14 6.07
CA GLY A 277 -49.34 -13.84 7.18
C GLY A 277 -47.86 -13.47 7.32
N ALA A 278 -47.25 -13.73 8.48
CA ALA A 278 -45.79 -13.73 8.62
C ALA A 278 -45.19 -14.87 7.78
N VAL A 279 -44.12 -14.58 7.03
CA VAL A 279 -43.57 -15.47 6.00
C VAL A 279 -42.16 -15.92 6.39
N GLU A 280 -42.08 -16.93 7.26
CA GLU A 280 -40.81 -17.52 7.73
C GLU A 280 -40.28 -18.56 6.72
N ALA A 281 -39.00 -18.44 6.34
CA ALA A 281 -38.33 -19.31 5.38
C ALA A 281 -38.32 -20.77 5.83
N GLU A 282 -38.01 -21.02 7.11
CA GLU A 282 -37.94 -22.36 7.69
C GLU A 282 -39.31 -23.05 7.67
N ALA A 283 -40.37 -22.31 7.98
CA ALA A 283 -41.73 -22.82 7.98
C ALA A 283 -42.24 -23.13 6.55
N ILE A 284 -41.91 -22.29 5.56
CA ILE A 284 -42.20 -22.58 4.13
C ILE A 284 -41.52 -23.87 3.69
N LEU A 285 -40.21 -23.98 3.92
CA LEU A 285 -39.44 -25.14 3.46
C LEU A 285 -39.85 -26.43 4.15
N HIS A 286 -40.24 -26.37 5.43
CA HIS A 286 -40.76 -27.52 6.16
C HIS A 286 -42.09 -28.00 5.56
N ARG A 287 -43.04 -27.10 5.28
CA ARG A 287 -44.30 -27.44 4.59
C ARG A 287 -44.06 -27.93 3.16
N TYR A 288 -43.08 -27.37 2.46
CA TYR A 288 -42.71 -27.76 1.11
C TYR A 288 -42.17 -29.19 1.05
N LEU A 289 -41.22 -29.53 1.94
CA LEU A 289 -40.66 -30.88 2.05
C LEU A 289 -41.76 -31.89 2.39
N GLU A 290 -42.61 -31.59 3.37
CA GLU A 290 -43.71 -32.47 3.75
C GLU A 290 -44.75 -32.62 2.65
N ALA A 291 -45.19 -31.53 2.01
CA ALA A 291 -46.16 -31.60 0.90
C ALA A 291 -45.60 -32.35 -0.33
N THR A 292 -44.28 -32.26 -0.57
CA THR A 292 -43.60 -33.01 -1.63
C THR A 292 -43.59 -34.51 -1.32
N VAL A 293 -43.27 -34.87 -0.07
CA VAL A 293 -43.23 -36.25 0.43
C VAL A 293 -44.63 -36.85 0.50
N GLU A 294 -45.61 -36.16 1.08
CA GLU A 294 -47.02 -36.58 1.12
C GLU A 294 -47.64 -36.68 -0.28
N GLY A 295 -47.15 -35.86 -1.21
CA GLY A 295 -47.49 -35.93 -2.63
C GLY A 295 -47.09 -37.24 -3.33
N LEU A 296 -46.29 -38.11 -2.68
CA LEU A 296 -45.99 -39.47 -3.12
C LEU A 296 -47.01 -40.50 -2.60
N GLY A 297 -48.00 -40.09 -1.82
CA GLY A 297 -49.11 -40.94 -1.38
C GLY A 297 -48.63 -42.18 -0.63
N ALA A 298 -48.91 -43.37 -1.18
CA ALA A 298 -48.49 -44.64 -0.59
C ALA A 298 -46.96 -44.82 -0.49
N LEU A 299 -46.17 -44.05 -1.25
CA LEU A 299 -44.71 -44.10 -1.25
C LEU A 299 -44.06 -43.10 -0.27
N SER A 300 -44.85 -42.29 0.44
CA SER A 300 -44.35 -41.24 1.36
C SER A 300 -43.39 -41.80 2.43
N GLU A 301 -43.70 -42.96 3.01
CA GLU A 301 -42.89 -43.56 4.08
C GLU A 301 -41.55 -44.11 3.57
N ALA A 302 -41.55 -44.71 2.37
CA ALA A 302 -40.31 -45.12 1.69
C ALA A 302 -39.45 -43.92 1.30
N ALA A 303 -40.07 -42.81 0.88
CA ALA A 303 -39.37 -41.56 0.59
C ALA A 303 -38.75 -40.92 1.84
N ARG A 304 -39.46 -40.89 2.99
CA ARG A 304 -38.87 -40.44 4.27
C ARG A 304 -37.67 -41.30 4.68
N HIS A 305 -37.80 -42.63 4.61
CA HIS A 305 -36.70 -43.55 4.95
C HIS A 305 -35.46 -43.39 4.04
N LEU A 306 -35.66 -43.10 2.75
CA LEU A 306 -34.58 -42.75 1.83
C LEU A 306 -33.85 -41.46 2.26
N LEU A 307 -34.61 -40.42 2.60
CA LEU A 307 -34.08 -39.13 3.02
C LEU A 307 -33.34 -39.22 4.37
N GLU A 308 -33.95 -39.87 5.37
CA GLU A 308 -33.49 -39.91 6.77
C GLU A 308 -32.30 -40.85 7.05
N GLU A 309 -32.17 -41.96 6.29
CA GLU A 309 -31.16 -43.00 6.54
C GLU A 309 -30.08 -43.13 5.46
N HIS A 310 -30.28 -42.57 4.26
CA HIS A 310 -29.38 -42.80 3.12
C HIS A 310 -28.84 -41.53 2.45
N LEU A 311 -29.49 -40.38 2.68
CA LEU A 311 -29.11 -39.08 2.09
C LEU A 311 -28.62 -38.05 3.13
N VAL A 312 -28.56 -38.46 4.40
CA VAL A 312 -28.00 -37.71 5.52
C VAL A 312 -27.19 -38.65 6.42
N ASP A 313 -26.00 -38.22 6.86
CA ASP A 313 -25.15 -38.98 7.77
C ASP A 313 -25.50 -38.79 9.26
N GLY A 314 -24.79 -39.51 10.14
CA GLY A 314 -24.99 -39.44 11.60
C GLY A 314 -24.58 -38.11 12.27
N GLU A 315 -23.98 -37.18 11.52
CA GLU A 315 -23.64 -35.83 11.97
C GLU A 315 -24.55 -34.74 11.36
N GLY A 316 -25.40 -35.11 10.40
CA GLY A 316 -26.35 -34.22 9.72
C GLY A 316 -25.84 -33.65 8.39
N HIS A 317 -24.73 -34.16 7.86
CA HIS A 317 -24.22 -33.78 6.53
C HIS A 317 -24.89 -34.57 5.41
N ARG A 318 -24.85 -34.03 4.19
CA ARG A 318 -25.37 -34.68 2.99
C ARG A 318 -24.53 -35.88 2.57
N THR A 319 -25.19 -36.98 2.22
CA THR A 319 -24.58 -38.13 1.55
C THR A 319 -25.05 -38.25 0.11
N LEU A 320 -24.21 -38.88 -0.72
CA LEU A 320 -24.49 -39.21 -2.11
C LEU A 320 -25.01 -40.65 -2.21
N LEU A 321 -26.07 -40.86 -3.00
CA LEU A 321 -26.71 -42.16 -3.19
C LEU A 321 -26.85 -42.46 -4.69
N THR A 322 -26.34 -43.59 -5.17
CA THR A 322 -26.52 -43.98 -6.59
C THR A 322 -27.97 -44.38 -6.88
N GLU A 323 -28.36 -44.30 -8.15
CA GLU A 323 -29.65 -44.82 -8.61
C GLU A 323 -29.81 -46.32 -8.34
N GLN A 324 -28.70 -47.08 -8.38
CA GLN A 324 -28.71 -48.51 -8.08
C GLN A 324 -28.94 -48.79 -6.59
N GLU A 325 -28.33 -48.01 -5.69
CA GLU A 325 -28.57 -48.09 -4.24
C GLU A 325 -29.99 -47.61 -3.90
N ALA A 326 -30.45 -46.50 -4.47
CA ALA A 326 -31.82 -46.01 -4.29
C ALA A 326 -32.87 -47.02 -4.76
N ARG A 327 -32.61 -47.76 -5.86
CA ARG A 327 -33.44 -48.89 -6.31
C ARG A 327 -33.38 -50.12 -5.38
N GLY A 328 -32.37 -50.24 -4.54
CA GLY A 328 -32.26 -51.28 -3.51
C GLY A 328 -32.95 -50.93 -2.19
N VAL A 329 -33.05 -49.64 -1.87
CA VAL A 329 -33.72 -49.12 -0.66
C VAL A 329 -35.22 -48.92 -0.85
N LEU A 330 -35.64 -48.47 -2.04
CA LEU A 330 -37.05 -48.21 -2.35
C LEU A 330 -37.78 -49.49 -2.80
N PRO A 331 -39.12 -49.56 -2.62
CA PRO A 331 -39.93 -50.68 -3.10
C PRO A 331 -39.73 -50.96 -4.62
N PRO A 332 -39.78 -52.22 -5.07
CA PRO A 332 -39.56 -52.57 -6.47
C PRO A 332 -40.47 -51.80 -7.43
N GLY A 333 -39.86 -51.05 -8.35
CA GLY A 333 -40.55 -50.20 -9.32
C GLY A 333 -40.84 -48.76 -8.87
N ALA A 334 -40.79 -48.46 -7.56
CA ALA A 334 -41.09 -47.12 -7.03
C ALA A 334 -39.97 -46.08 -7.26
N ALA A 335 -38.74 -46.54 -7.50
CA ALA A 335 -37.57 -45.66 -7.54
C ALA A 335 -37.66 -44.53 -8.58
N ALA A 336 -38.14 -44.81 -9.80
CA ALA A 336 -38.26 -43.80 -10.85
C ALA A 336 -39.29 -42.70 -10.51
N GLU A 337 -40.36 -43.07 -9.81
CA GLU A 337 -41.42 -42.14 -9.38
C GLU A 337 -40.95 -41.28 -8.20
N VAL A 338 -40.41 -41.90 -7.15
CA VAL A 338 -39.89 -41.21 -5.96
C VAL A 338 -38.75 -40.25 -6.32
N LEU A 339 -37.70 -40.74 -6.99
CA LEU A 339 -36.54 -39.93 -7.37
C LEU A 339 -36.95 -38.83 -8.35
N GLY A 340 -37.73 -39.17 -9.38
CA GLY A 340 -38.19 -38.21 -10.37
C GLY A 340 -39.16 -37.15 -9.84
N GLN A 341 -39.88 -37.41 -8.74
CA GLN A 341 -40.70 -36.40 -8.06
C GLN A 341 -39.87 -35.51 -7.13
N LEU A 342 -38.98 -36.09 -6.32
CA LEU A 342 -38.11 -35.33 -5.41
C LEU A 342 -37.11 -34.45 -6.17
N GLU A 343 -36.63 -34.89 -7.34
CA GLU A 343 -35.80 -34.11 -8.26
C GLU A 343 -36.58 -32.97 -8.92
N ARG A 344 -37.80 -33.23 -9.43
CA ARG A 344 -38.68 -32.17 -9.96
C ARG A 344 -39.11 -31.16 -8.90
N ALA A 345 -39.15 -31.56 -7.63
CA ALA A 345 -39.37 -30.69 -6.48
C ALA A 345 -38.09 -30.06 -5.93
N ALA A 346 -36.94 -30.21 -6.59
CA ALA A 346 -35.66 -29.64 -6.16
C ALA A 346 -35.20 -30.04 -4.73
N VAL A 347 -35.80 -31.10 -4.15
CA VAL A 347 -35.39 -31.70 -2.87
C VAL A 347 -34.13 -32.54 -3.08
N LEU A 348 -34.08 -33.29 -4.18
CA LEU A 348 -32.87 -33.97 -4.65
C LEU A 348 -32.22 -33.20 -5.80
N ARG A 349 -30.89 -33.26 -5.82
CA ARG A 349 -30.05 -32.86 -6.94
C ARG A 349 -29.41 -34.12 -7.51
N ALA A 350 -29.63 -34.37 -8.80
CA ALA A 350 -29.01 -35.47 -9.52
C ALA A 350 -27.74 -35.00 -10.24
N GLU A 351 -26.63 -35.71 -10.05
CA GLU A 351 -25.41 -35.60 -10.86
C GLU A 351 -25.14 -36.93 -11.56
N GLU A 352 -24.69 -36.89 -12.81
CA GLU A 352 -24.41 -38.11 -13.59
C GLU A 352 -22.91 -38.42 -13.58
N HIS A 353 -22.53 -39.59 -13.08
CA HIS A 353 -21.14 -39.96 -12.81
C HIS A 353 -20.93 -41.43 -13.20
N GLN A 354 -19.97 -41.73 -14.08
CA GLN A 354 -19.63 -43.08 -14.55
C GLN A 354 -20.83 -43.91 -15.08
N GLY A 355 -21.77 -43.26 -15.79
CA GLY A 355 -22.94 -43.93 -16.38
C GLY A 355 -24.01 -44.35 -15.36
N SER A 356 -23.96 -43.83 -14.14
CA SER A 356 -25.01 -43.94 -13.13
C SER A 356 -25.37 -42.56 -12.59
N ARG A 357 -26.66 -42.36 -12.25
CA ARG A 357 -27.12 -41.11 -11.61
C ARG A 357 -26.89 -41.19 -10.11
N TYR A 358 -26.35 -40.13 -9.52
CA TYR A 358 -26.12 -39.96 -8.10
C TYR A 358 -27.06 -38.87 -7.59
N PHE A 359 -27.71 -39.11 -6.46
CA PHE A 359 -28.63 -38.20 -5.81
C PHE A 359 -28.03 -37.71 -4.49
N GLU A 360 -28.02 -36.40 -4.29
CA GLU A 360 -27.79 -35.76 -2.99
C GLU A 360 -29.00 -34.88 -2.63
N LEU A 361 -29.13 -34.48 -1.37
CA LEU A 361 -30.05 -33.41 -1.01
C LEU A 361 -29.58 -32.09 -1.63
N GLY A 362 -30.53 -31.30 -2.15
CA GLY A 362 -30.23 -30.04 -2.84
C GLY A 362 -29.58 -28.94 -1.99
N HIS A 363 -29.58 -29.08 -0.64
CA HIS A 363 -29.02 -28.08 0.27
C HIS A 363 -28.70 -28.62 1.67
N ASP A 364 -27.74 -28.00 2.38
CA ASP A 364 -27.36 -28.37 3.75
C ASP A 364 -28.47 -28.11 4.78
N TRP A 365 -29.38 -27.16 4.52
CA TRP A 365 -30.57 -26.96 5.35
C TRP A 365 -31.52 -28.17 5.28
N LEU A 366 -31.70 -28.77 4.10
CA LEU A 366 -32.54 -29.97 3.95
C LEU A 366 -31.96 -31.13 4.77
N ALA A 367 -30.63 -31.32 4.72
CA ALA A 367 -29.96 -32.33 5.54
C ALA A 367 -30.10 -32.05 7.03
N SER A 368 -29.88 -30.79 7.45
CA SER A 368 -30.04 -30.36 8.84
C SER A 368 -31.46 -30.59 9.36
N ARG A 369 -32.51 -30.30 8.57
CA ARG A 369 -33.90 -30.48 9.00
C ARG A 369 -34.35 -31.95 9.00
N VAL A 370 -33.88 -32.74 8.02
CA VAL A 370 -34.09 -34.20 8.00
C VAL A 370 -33.41 -34.86 9.21
N PHE A 371 -32.17 -34.44 9.54
CA PHE A 371 -31.45 -34.89 10.75
C PHE A 371 -32.13 -34.47 12.05
N GLN A 372 -32.57 -33.22 12.15
CA GLN A 372 -33.33 -32.74 13.31
C GLN A 372 -34.60 -33.55 13.52
N ARG A 373 -35.37 -33.82 12.45
CA ARG A 373 -36.62 -34.57 12.54
C ARG A 373 -36.43 -36.03 12.93
N ARG A 374 -35.35 -36.67 12.46
CA ARG A 374 -34.89 -37.98 12.95
C ARG A 374 -34.64 -37.94 14.46
N ARG A 375 -33.90 -36.93 14.95
CA ARG A 375 -33.64 -36.75 16.39
C ARG A 375 -34.88 -36.40 17.21
N GLU A 376 -35.79 -35.57 16.69
CA GLU A 376 -37.07 -35.24 17.33
C GLU A 376 -37.88 -36.52 17.55
N ARG A 377 -37.94 -37.42 16.54
CA ARG A 377 -38.62 -38.72 16.64
C ARG A 377 -37.95 -39.69 17.62
N GLU A 378 -36.62 -39.80 17.59
CA GLU A 378 -35.84 -40.57 18.59
C GLU A 378 -36.06 -40.04 20.03
N GLN A 379 -36.20 -38.71 20.18
CA GLN A 379 -36.50 -38.06 21.46
C GLN A 379 -37.95 -38.26 21.89
N GLU A 380 -38.94 -38.22 21.00
CA GLU A 380 -40.34 -38.51 21.33
C GLU A 380 -40.54 -39.97 21.77
N GLU A 381 -39.87 -40.93 21.13
CA GLU A 381 -39.87 -42.33 21.58
C GLU A 381 -39.14 -42.52 22.92
N ALA A 382 -38.06 -41.77 23.16
CA ALA A 382 -37.36 -41.77 24.45
C ALA A 382 -38.15 -41.06 25.56
N GLU A 383 -38.85 -39.96 25.26
CA GLU A 383 -39.73 -39.25 26.19
C GLU A 383 -40.96 -40.07 26.53
N ARG A 384 -41.54 -40.78 25.57
CA ARG A 384 -42.65 -41.71 25.83
C ARG A 384 -42.24 -42.78 26.85
N LYS A 385 -41.04 -43.36 26.70
CA LYS A 385 -40.45 -44.29 27.69
C LYS A 385 -40.16 -43.59 29.02
N ARG A 386 -39.60 -42.38 29.02
CA ARG A 386 -39.31 -41.64 30.27
C ARG A 386 -40.57 -41.23 31.03
N ARG A 387 -41.65 -40.83 30.36
CA ARG A 387 -42.93 -40.45 31.01
C ARG A 387 -43.58 -41.65 31.68
N GLU A 388 -43.50 -42.85 31.08
CA GLU A 388 -43.92 -44.11 31.73
C GLU A 388 -43.10 -44.44 32.99
N GLU A 389 -41.83 -44.06 33.05
CA GLU A 389 -41.00 -44.18 34.26
C GLU A 389 -41.16 -43.01 35.25
N GLU A 390 -41.53 -41.81 34.78
CA GLU A 390 -41.51 -40.58 35.56
C GLU A 390 -42.82 -40.32 36.31
N ASP A 391 -43.95 -40.88 35.86
CA ASP A 391 -45.17 -40.98 36.69
C ASP A 391 -44.98 -41.88 37.92
N GLN A 392 -43.91 -42.69 37.97
CA GLN A 392 -43.47 -43.39 39.19
C GLN A 392 -42.61 -42.49 40.11
N ARG A 393 -42.34 -41.23 39.71
CA ARG A 393 -41.44 -40.26 40.38
C ARG A 393 -42.14 -38.97 40.83
N ILE A 394 -43.04 -38.37 40.03
CA ILE A 394 -43.54 -36.99 40.27
C ILE A 394 -44.42 -36.80 41.52
N ALA A 395 -44.87 -37.89 42.16
CA ALA A 395 -45.74 -37.86 43.34
C ALA A 395 -45.06 -37.34 44.65
N GLY A 396 -43.78 -36.94 44.57
CA GLY A 396 -42.92 -36.66 45.72
C GLY A 396 -42.99 -35.25 46.35
N GLU A 397 -41.82 -34.76 46.78
CA GLU A 397 -41.71 -33.76 47.84
C GLU A 397 -41.85 -32.30 47.39
N ARG A 398 -42.95 -31.65 47.80
CA ARG A 398 -43.08 -30.18 47.80
C ARG A 398 -42.71 -29.60 49.17
N LYS A 399 -41.78 -28.62 49.26
CA LYS A 399 -41.85 -27.56 50.32
C LYS A 399 -40.92 -26.35 50.14
N ALA A 400 -41.40 -25.23 50.72
CA ALA A 400 -40.74 -23.95 51.05
C ALA A 400 -40.28 -23.02 49.88
N ARG A 401 -40.99 -21.94 49.50
CA ARG A 401 -41.40 -20.67 50.19
C ARG A 401 -40.25 -19.63 50.30
N ARG A 402 -40.29 -18.51 49.55
CA ARG A 402 -40.92 -17.17 49.83
C ARG A 402 -40.03 -16.22 50.68
N ILE A 403 -40.06 -14.88 50.56
CA ILE A 403 -40.43 -13.93 49.47
C ILE A 403 -40.06 -12.46 49.86
N LEU A 404 -39.85 -11.58 48.86
CA LEU A 404 -39.93 -10.10 48.94
C LEU A 404 -38.88 -9.31 49.77
N ARG A 405 -39.16 -8.02 50.00
CA ARG A 405 -38.38 -6.93 50.62
C ARG A 405 -39.38 -5.92 51.24
N THR A 406 -39.06 -5.25 52.36
CA THR A 406 -39.73 -4.04 52.92
C THR A 406 -38.89 -3.57 54.13
N ILE A 407 -38.39 -2.33 54.30
CA ILE A 407 -38.42 -1.08 53.51
C ILE A 407 -39.74 -0.27 53.53
N ALA A 408 -40.01 0.45 54.63
CA ALA A 408 -40.88 1.65 54.68
C ALA A 408 -40.63 2.50 55.95
N ALA A 409 -40.19 3.77 55.80
CA ALA A 409 -40.27 4.83 56.84
C ALA A 409 -39.91 6.23 56.28
N VAL A 410 -40.74 6.73 55.37
CA VAL A 410 -40.94 8.18 55.14
C VAL A 410 -41.36 8.80 56.50
N ALA A 411 -40.98 10.00 56.96
CA ALA A 411 -41.48 11.27 56.43
C ALA A 411 -40.81 12.55 57.00
N VAL A 412 -39.89 12.47 57.97
CA VAL A 412 -39.48 13.65 58.76
C VAL A 412 -38.47 14.57 58.06
N ALA A 413 -37.71 14.06 57.07
CA ALA A 413 -36.70 14.85 56.35
C ALA A 413 -37.27 16.01 55.49
N VAL A 414 -38.56 15.98 55.18
CA VAL A 414 -39.22 16.84 54.17
C VAL A 414 -39.14 18.35 54.49
N ALA A 415 -39.01 18.74 55.77
CA ALA A 415 -38.89 20.15 56.15
C ALA A 415 -37.47 20.71 55.97
N ALA A 416 -36.43 19.93 56.32
CA ALA A 416 -35.03 20.32 56.07
C ALA A 416 -34.70 20.34 54.57
N VAL A 417 -35.35 19.44 53.81
CA VAL A 417 -35.30 19.39 52.35
C VAL A 417 -35.66 20.75 51.73
N MET A 418 -36.63 21.52 52.23
CA MET A 418 -37.03 22.80 51.59
C MET A 418 -35.96 23.91 51.64
N ALA A 419 -35.17 24.01 52.71
CA ALA A 419 -34.07 25.00 52.78
C ALA A 419 -32.85 24.52 51.99
N VAL A 420 -32.56 23.21 52.05
CA VAL A 420 -31.57 22.56 51.17
C VAL A 420 -31.98 22.76 49.71
N LEU A 421 -33.26 22.66 49.34
CA LEU A 421 -33.77 22.80 47.98
C LEU A 421 -33.49 24.16 47.35
N VAL A 422 -33.34 25.25 48.11
CA VAL A 422 -33.01 26.58 47.55
C VAL A 422 -31.50 26.72 47.30
N VAL A 423 -30.65 26.25 48.21
CA VAL A 423 -29.19 26.18 47.98
C VAL A 423 -28.88 25.16 46.89
N TRP A 424 -29.61 24.05 46.86
CA TRP A 424 -29.62 23.03 45.81
C TRP A 424 -30.19 23.57 44.50
N ALA A 425 -31.11 24.54 44.50
CA ALA A 425 -31.59 25.19 43.27
C ALA A 425 -30.54 26.15 42.69
N LEU A 426 -29.79 26.87 43.53
CA LEU A 426 -28.68 27.71 43.06
C LEU A 426 -27.45 26.86 42.65
N GLN A 427 -27.12 25.82 43.42
CA GLN A 427 -26.15 24.80 42.99
C GLN A 427 -26.63 24.06 41.75
N GLN A 428 -27.92 23.74 41.60
CA GLN A 428 -28.47 23.20 40.35
C GLN A 428 -28.36 24.19 39.23
N ARG A 429 -28.47 25.51 39.46
CA ARG A 429 -28.38 26.50 38.39
C ARG A 429 -26.95 26.68 37.89
N ASP A 430 -25.95 26.66 38.78
CA ASP A 430 -24.55 26.66 38.39
C ASP A 430 -24.06 25.29 37.91
N ALA A 431 -24.58 24.19 38.48
CA ALA A 431 -24.37 22.85 37.96
C ALA A 431 -25.12 22.61 36.64
N ALA A 432 -26.22 23.31 36.35
CA ALA A 432 -26.91 23.28 35.06
C ALA A 432 -26.18 24.14 34.04
N ARG A 433 -25.58 25.27 34.43
CA ARG A 433 -24.68 26.04 33.55
C ARG A 433 -23.39 25.29 33.23
N ARG A 434 -22.80 24.61 34.23
CA ARG A 434 -21.69 23.69 34.00
C ARG A 434 -22.15 22.51 33.17
N ALA A 435 -23.23 21.82 33.52
CA ALA A 435 -23.78 20.73 32.72
C ALA A 435 -24.25 21.17 31.32
N GLU A 436 -24.60 22.43 31.07
CA GLU A 436 -24.88 22.96 29.73
C GLU A 436 -23.59 23.24 28.96
N GLY A 437 -22.55 23.75 29.62
CA GLY A 437 -21.19 23.85 29.06
C GLY A 437 -20.58 22.49 28.75
N ASP A 438 -20.65 21.57 29.72
CA ASP A 438 -20.22 20.18 29.65
C ASP A 438 -21.09 19.38 28.67
N ALA A 439 -22.39 19.64 28.55
CA ALA A 439 -23.24 19.02 27.53
C ALA A 439 -22.97 19.59 26.14
N LYS A 440 -22.64 20.88 26.00
CA LYS A 440 -22.18 21.44 24.71
C LYS A 440 -20.81 20.90 24.33
N ALA A 441 -19.88 20.78 25.28
CA ALA A 441 -18.57 20.17 25.08
C ALA A 441 -18.68 18.66 24.79
N ALA A 442 -19.57 17.94 25.49
CA ALA A 442 -19.85 16.53 25.24
C ALA A 442 -20.65 16.32 23.93
N GLN A 443 -21.51 17.26 23.53
CA GLN A 443 -22.18 17.21 22.22
C GLN A 443 -21.19 17.50 21.09
N GLN A 444 -20.27 18.45 21.25
CA GLN A 444 -19.18 18.70 20.32
C GLN A 444 -18.22 17.49 20.26
N GLY A 445 -17.85 16.93 21.41
CA GLY A 445 -17.03 15.73 21.53
C GLY A 445 -17.69 14.51 20.91
N ALA A 446 -18.99 14.28 21.17
CA ALA A 446 -19.77 13.20 20.56
C ALA A 446 -19.95 13.40 19.04
N LYS A 447 -20.14 14.63 18.57
CA LYS A 447 -20.16 14.92 17.12
C LYS A 447 -18.81 14.65 16.47
N ALA A 448 -17.69 15.08 17.08
CA ALA A 448 -16.34 14.79 16.59
C ALA A 448 -16.03 13.29 16.64
N GLN A 449 -16.45 12.58 17.68
CA GLN A 449 -16.29 11.13 17.82
C GLN A 449 -17.14 10.36 16.80
N ALA A 450 -18.38 10.80 16.54
CA ALA A 450 -19.23 10.24 15.49
C ALA A 450 -18.67 10.52 14.08
N ALA A 451 -18.11 11.70 13.83
CA ALA A 451 -17.43 12.02 12.58
C ALA A 451 -16.19 11.13 12.36
N ARG A 452 -15.36 10.96 13.39
CA ARG A 452 -14.20 10.03 13.36
C ARG A 452 -14.62 8.58 13.18
N ALA A 453 -15.71 8.14 13.83
CA ALA A 453 -16.27 6.80 13.64
C ALA A 453 -16.74 6.58 12.20
N ARG A 454 -17.52 7.51 11.62
CA ARG A 454 -17.94 7.48 10.22
C ARG A 454 -16.76 7.47 9.27
N ALA A 455 -15.77 8.35 9.46
CA ALA A 455 -14.56 8.37 8.64
C ALA A 455 -13.79 7.03 8.72
N SER A 456 -13.70 6.40 9.90
CA SER A 456 -13.06 5.09 10.04
C SER A 456 -13.83 3.95 9.36
N SER A 457 -15.16 4.01 9.37
CA SER A 457 -16.04 3.06 8.66
C SER A 457 -15.93 3.23 7.14
N LEU A 458 -15.95 4.48 6.66
CA LEU A 458 -15.73 4.81 5.25
C LEU A 458 -14.35 4.35 4.77
N MET A 459 -13.29 4.53 5.58
CA MET A 459 -11.96 4.01 5.28
C MET A 459 -11.90 2.48 5.24
N ALA A 460 -12.67 1.77 6.06
CA ALA A 460 -12.78 0.32 5.99
C ALA A 460 -13.46 -0.11 4.68
N GLY A 461 -14.60 0.50 4.33
CA GLY A 461 -15.30 0.24 3.06
C GLY A 461 -14.45 0.58 1.83
N ILE A 462 -13.67 1.65 1.85
CA ILE A 462 -12.71 2.00 0.81
C ILE A 462 -11.62 0.92 0.67
N ARG A 463 -11.03 0.44 1.77
CA ARG A 463 -10.03 -0.65 1.74
C ARG A 463 -10.64 -1.95 1.21
N GLU A 464 -11.88 -2.23 1.57
CA GLU A 464 -12.63 -3.37 1.06
C GLU A 464 -12.91 -3.24 -0.46
N LEU A 465 -13.28 -2.05 -0.94
CA LEU A 465 -13.42 -1.77 -2.38
C LEU A 465 -12.11 -1.96 -3.15
N LEU A 466 -10.97 -1.56 -2.57
CA LEU A 466 -9.65 -1.84 -3.16
C LEU A 466 -9.31 -3.33 -3.16
N ALA A 467 -9.60 -4.06 -2.07
CA ALA A 467 -9.44 -5.51 -2.02
C ALA A 467 -10.38 -6.24 -3.01
N LYS A 468 -11.57 -5.69 -3.25
CA LYS A 468 -12.55 -6.12 -4.28
C LYS A 468 -12.17 -5.64 -5.70
N GLY A 469 -11.05 -4.95 -5.89
CA GLY A 469 -10.57 -4.53 -7.21
C GLY A 469 -11.38 -3.40 -7.86
N GLN A 470 -12.02 -2.53 -7.08
CA GLN A 470 -12.84 -1.41 -7.54
C GLN A 470 -12.19 -0.04 -7.27
N PRO A 471 -10.99 0.25 -7.82
CA PRO A 471 -10.25 1.47 -7.52
C PRO A 471 -11.00 2.74 -7.93
N ALA A 472 -11.79 2.72 -9.01
CA ALA A 472 -12.56 3.89 -9.43
C ALA A 472 -13.59 4.35 -8.39
N MET A 473 -14.32 3.42 -7.75
CA MET A 473 -15.26 3.78 -6.67
C MET A 473 -14.50 4.15 -5.38
N ALA A 474 -13.43 3.42 -5.05
CA ALA A 474 -12.56 3.77 -3.93
C ALA A 474 -11.96 5.18 -4.06
N THR A 475 -11.58 5.60 -5.28
CA THR A 475 -11.10 6.96 -5.60
C THR A 475 -12.16 8.01 -5.31
N LYS A 476 -13.40 7.79 -5.80
CA LYS A 476 -14.53 8.72 -5.59
C LYS A 476 -14.86 8.85 -4.11
N LEU A 477 -14.90 7.75 -3.37
CA LEU A 477 -15.16 7.77 -1.93
C LEU A 477 -13.98 8.34 -1.11
N LEU A 478 -12.73 8.18 -1.57
CA LEU A 478 -11.58 8.83 -0.93
C LEU A 478 -11.69 10.36 -0.93
N LEU A 479 -12.27 10.93 -1.99
CA LEU A 479 -12.47 12.36 -2.17
C LEU A 479 -13.53 12.95 -1.22
N GLU A 480 -14.46 12.12 -0.74
CA GLU A 480 -15.54 12.49 0.19
C GLU A 480 -15.13 12.39 1.67
N VAL A 481 -13.98 11.80 1.98
CA VAL A 481 -13.48 11.74 3.36
C VAL A 481 -13.22 13.17 3.85
N ALA A 482 -14.04 13.62 4.81
CA ALA A 482 -13.85 14.88 5.50
C ALA A 482 -12.55 14.85 6.32
N GLU A 483 -11.82 15.98 6.32
CA GLU A 483 -10.56 16.17 7.06
C GLU A 483 -9.56 15.00 6.87
N PRO A 484 -9.14 14.68 5.64
CA PRO A 484 -8.33 13.50 5.33
C PRO A 484 -6.96 13.46 6.04
N GLY A 485 -6.49 14.58 6.60
CA GLY A 485 -5.31 14.64 7.45
C GLY A 485 -5.51 14.14 8.88
N GLU A 486 -6.74 14.11 9.41
CA GLU A 486 -7.05 13.52 10.73
C GLU A 486 -7.38 12.02 10.66
N VAL A 487 -7.66 11.50 9.46
CA VAL A 487 -8.16 10.14 9.27
C VAL A 487 -6.99 9.16 9.11
N ARG A 488 -6.76 8.34 10.15
CA ARG A 488 -5.62 7.42 10.21
C ARG A 488 -5.57 6.47 9.01
N GLY A 489 -4.46 6.52 8.26
CA GLY A 489 -4.23 5.67 7.10
C GLY A 489 -4.98 6.09 5.84
N TRP A 490 -5.60 7.27 5.80
CA TRP A 490 -6.13 7.84 4.55
C TRP A 490 -5.02 8.04 3.52
N THR A 491 -3.86 8.57 3.93
CA THR A 491 -2.70 8.77 3.03
C THR A 491 -2.20 7.46 2.45
N ASP A 492 -2.15 6.40 3.26
CA ASP A 492 -1.68 5.07 2.84
C ASP A 492 -2.55 4.51 1.71
N VAL A 493 -3.87 4.66 1.87
CA VAL A 493 -4.86 4.22 0.90
C VAL A 493 -4.94 5.19 -0.31
N ALA A 494 -4.58 6.46 -0.13
CA ALA A 494 -4.42 7.39 -1.24
C ALA A 494 -3.24 7.00 -2.15
N PHE A 495 -2.11 6.51 -1.62
CA PHE A 495 -1.04 5.91 -2.45
C PHE A 495 -1.54 4.66 -3.17
N ASP A 496 -2.28 3.80 -2.47
CA ASP A 496 -2.84 2.58 -3.04
C ASP A 496 -3.86 2.89 -4.17
N VAL A 497 -4.53 4.04 -4.15
CA VAL A 497 -5.38 4.49 -5.26
C VAL A 497 -4.56 5.16 -6.37
N LEU A 498 -3.62 6.05 -6.02
CA LEU A 498 -2.87 6.91 -6.94
C LEU A 498 -1.75 6.18 -7.68
N GLU A 499 -2.04 4.98 -8.16
CA GLU A 499 -1.23 4.20 -9.08
C GLU A 499 -0.67 4.97 -10.27
N LEU A 500 -1.25 6.10 -10.70
CA LEU A 500 -0.67 6.96 -11.74
C LEU A 500 -1.01 8.45 -11.53
N ALA A 501 -0.02 9.33 -11.75
CA ALA A 501 -0.14 10.78 -11.57
C ALA A 501 0.54 11.59 -12.70
N VAL A 502 0.15 12.87 -12.88
CA VAL A 502 0.57 13.75 -13.99
C VAL A 502 0.96 15.17 -13.48
N PRO A 503 2.04 15.83 -13.99
CA PRO A 503 2.68 17.01 -13.34
C PRO A 503 2.07 18.40 -13.61
N ILE A 504 2.58 19.43 -12.89
CA ILE A 504 2.36 20.86 -13.20
C ILE A 504 3.18 21.29 -14.42
N TRP A 505 4.42 21.73 -14.21
CA TRP A 505 4.91 22.88 -14.99
C TRP A 505 5.63 22.50 -16.30
N THR A 506 5.99 23.52 -17.08
CA THR A 506 6.92 23.42 -18.21
C THR A 506 7.74 24.71 -18.30
N MET A 507 9.01 24.63 -17.93
CA MET A 507 10.00 25.71 -17.68
C MET A 507 11.37 25.36 -18.30
N HIS A 508 12.34 26.29 -18.29
CA HIS A 508 13.60 26.14 -19.05
C HIS A 508 14.78 27.02 -18.55
N GLY A 509 16.00 26.47 -18.45
CA GLY A 509 17.30 27.17 -18.27
C GLY A 509 18.19 26.58 -17.15
N HIS A 510 19.45 26.16 -17.35
CA HIS A 510 20.36 26.28 -18.53
C HIS A 510 21.51 25.20 -18.66
N ARG A 511 21.79 24.68 -19.87
CA ARG A 511 22.87 23.70 -20.29
C ARG A 511 22.86 22.22 -19.81
N SER A 512 23.79 21.64 -19.03
CA SER A 512 23.97 20.15 -18.90
C SER A 512 23.11 19.34 -17.85
N SER A 513 23.69 18.59 -16.87
CA SER A 513 23.05 17.46 -16.10
C SER A 513 23.02 17.60 -14.53
N VAL A 514 22.82 16.51 -13.74
CA VAL A 514 22.29 16.37 -12.34
C VAL A 514 23.30 15.90 -11.24
N TRP A 515 22.89 15.75 -9.95
CA TRP A 515 23.81 15.69 -8.78
C TRP A 515 23.27 14.96 -7.49
N SER A 516 23.48 15.51 -6.26
CA SER A 516 22.82 15.09 -4.99
C SER A 516 22.65 16.27 -4.00
N ALA A 517 21.83 16.11 -2.94
CA ALA A 517 20.98 17.15 -2.31
C ALA A 517 20.82 17.04 -0.77
N SER A 518 20.24 18.05 -0.07
CA SER A 518 19.87 18.03 1.39
C SER A 518 19.08 19.30 1.84
N PHE A 519 18.16 19.24 2.82
CA PHE A 519 17.15 20.29 3.13
C PHE A 519 17.03 20.66 4.63
N SER A 520 16.69 21.92 4.94
CA SER A 520 16.37 22.48 6.27
C SER A 520 15.18 23.50 6.20
N PRO A 521 14.74 24.18 7.29
CA PRO A 521 13.38 24.71 7.55
C PRO A 521 12.41 25.23 6.45
N ASP A 522 12.06 26.53 6.46
CA ASP A 522 10.63 26.95 6.42
C ASP A 522 9.95 27.29 5.08
N GLY A 523 10.46 28.10 4.14
CA GLY A 523 11.82 28.54 4.06
C GLY A 523 12.19 29.50 2.92
N ARG A 524 13.51 29.62 2.72
CA ARG A 524 14.25 30.46 1.77
C ARG A 524 15.41 29.68 1.18
N ARG A 525 16.13 30.33 0.26
CA ARG A 525 17.40 29.82 -0.25
C ARG A 525 17.18 28.53 -1.03
N ILE A 526 15.98 28.28 -1.57
CA ILE A 526 15.70 27.02 -2.25
C ILE A 526 16.48 27.01 -3.57
N VAL A 527 17.74 26.58 -3.53
CA VAL A 527 18.74 26.91 -4.56
C VAL A 527 19.06 25.68 -5.41
N THR A 528 18.62 25.75 -6.67
CA THR A 528 19.05 24.89 -7.76
C THR A 528 20.55 25.07 -8.05
N ALA A 529 21.44 24.64 -7.15
CA ALA A 529 22.87 25.00 -7.03
C ALA A 529 23.67 25.21 -8.33
N SER A 530 23.65 24.23 -9.23
CA SER A 530 24.24 24.19 -10.58
C SER A 530 25.69 24.66 -10.83
N PHE A 531 26.17 24.34 -12.03
CA PHE A 531 27.55 24.58 -12.51
C PHE A 531 27.57 25.92 -13.27
N ASP A 532 27.23 26.99 -12.55
CA ASP A 532 26.74 28.27 -13.09
C ASP A 532 27.73 29.04 -13.99
N LYS A 533 29.03 28.76 -13.84
CA LYS A 533 30.18 29.61 -14.24
C LYS A 533 30.14 31.03 -13.63
N THR A 534 29.39 31.15 -12.52
CA THR A 534 29.03 32.35 -11.75
C THR A 534 28.32 31.89 -10.45
N ALA A 535 27.39 32.64 -9.84
CA ALA A 535 26.49 32.14 -8.79
C ALA A 535 25.16 32.92 -8.78
N ARG A 536 24.00 32.27 -8.58
CA ARG A 536 22.68 32.93 -8.58
C ARG A 536 21.98 32.94 -7.22
N VAL A 537 21.16 33.97 -7.02
CA VAL A 537 20.28 34.19 -5.87
C VAL A 537 18.99 34.84 -6.39
N TRP A 538 17.83 34.48 -5.83
CA TRP A 538 16.53 35.05 -6.17
C TRP A 538 15.73 35.24 -4.86
N ASN A 539 14.72 36.13 -4.88
CA ASN A 539 13.76 36.35 -3.79
C ASN A 539 12.33 36.41 -4.32
N ALA A 540 11.34 36.15 -3.44
CA ALA A 540 10.01 36.72 -3.64
C ALA A 540 9.26 36.80 -2.30
N ASP A 541 8.75 37.94 -1.83
CA ASP A 541 8.88 39.39 -2.16
C ASP A 541 8.45 39.96 -3.54
N GLY A 542 8.36 39.17 -4.61
CA GLY A 542 7.97 39.60 -5.96
C GLY A 542 8.78 40.73 -6.63
N SER A 543 9.97 41.09 -6.14
CA SER A 543 10.56 42.42 -6.35
C SER A 543 11.50 42.57 -7.58
N GLY A 544 12.68 43.20 -7.41
CA GLY A 544 13.59 43.68 -8.46
C GLY A 544 14.32 42.65 -9.35
N ARG A 545 14.95 43.15 -10.43
CA ARG A 545 15.80 42.40 -11.39
C ARG A 545 17.29 42.39 -11.00
N PRO A 546 18.11 41.50 -11.60
CA PRO A 546 19.34 41.06 -10.95
C PRO A 546 20.49 42.08 -10.93
N ILE A 547 21.04 42.26 -9.73
CA ILE A 547 22.43 42.69 -9.56
C ILE A 547 23.33 41.50 -9.92
N VAL A 548 24.50 41.75 -10.50
CA VAL A 548 25.46 40.73 -10.94
C VAL A 548 26.86 41.09 -10.44
N LEU A 549 27.04 41.05 -9.11
CA LEU A 549 28.36 40.97 -8.47
C LEU A 549 29.00 39.61 -8.75
N ARG A 550 30.32 39.48 -8.57
CA ARG A 550 31.03 38.21 -8.78
C ARG A 550 32.33 38.10 -7.93
N GLY A 551 32.91 36.89 -7.79
CA GLY A 551 34.34 36.74 -7.44
C GLY A 551 34.87 35.35 -7.06
N HIS A 552 35.00 34.41 -8.00
CA HIS A 552 35.68 33.10 -7.80
C HIS A 552 36.07 32.42 -9.13
N GLU A 553 37.27 31.86 -9.24
CA GLU A 553 37.94 31.65 -10.54
C GLU A 553 38.20 30.17 -10.90
N GLY A 554 37.21 29.27 -10.74
CA GLY A 554 37.41 27.85 -11.10
C GLY A 554 36.29 26.84 -10.78
N VAL A 555 36.56 25.57 -11.05
CA VAL A 555 35.65 24.41 -10.88
C VAL A 555 35.44 24.01 -9.41
N VAL A 556 34.44 23.17 -9.11
CA VAL A 556 34.04 22.76 -7.75
C VAL A 556 33.61 21.30 -7.74
N LEU A 557 33.72 20.62 -6.60
CA LEU A 557 33.07 19.34 -6.34
C LEU A 557 31.62 19.57 -5.86
N SER A 558 31.33 19.54 -4.55
CA SER A 558 29.95 19.55 -4.03
C SER A 558 29.74 20.57 -2.88
N ALA A 559 29.12 20.13 -1.77
CA ALA A 559 28.54 20.94 -0.71
C ALA A 559 27.49 20.07 0.03
N VAL A 560 26.28 20.61 0.16
CA VAL A 560 25.08 20.17 0.93
C VAL A 560 25.09 20.48 2.44
N PHE A 561 23.92 20.43 3.10
CA PHE A 561 23.30 21.63 3.71
C PHE A 561 23.35 21.76 5.26
N SER A 562 22.69 22.79 5.82
CA SER A 562 22.80 23.24 7.22
C SER A 562 21.58 24.00 7.79
N ALA A 563 21.58 24.27 9.10
CA ALA A 563 20.48 24.86 9.87
C ALA A 563 20.84 26.10 10.75
N ASP A 564 22.05 26.68 10.65
CA ASP A 564 22.48 27.87 11.43
C ASP A 564 22.14 29.24 10.79
N GLY A 565 22.16 29.32 9.46
CA GLY A 565 21.94 30.54 8.69
C GLY A 565 23.09 31.55 8.62
N GLN A 566 24.06 31.47 9.52
CA GLN A 566 25.12 32.44 9.63
C GLN A 566 26.26 32.25 8.64
N ARG A 567 26.28 31.15 7.86
CA ARG A 567 27.10 31.04 6.64
C ARG A 567 26.65 29.99 5.62
N VAL A 568 27.29 30.05 4.45
CA VAL A 568 27.40 28.98 3.44
C VAL A 568 28.77 28.32 3.63
N VAL A 569 28.92 27.00 3.50
CA VAL A 569 30.25 26.37 3.37
C VAL A 569 30.32 25.35 2.22
N THR A 570 30.83 25.83 1.09
CA THR A 570 31.48 25.02 0.05
C THR A 570 32.81 25.72 -0.30
N ALA A 571 33.86 24.96 -0.62
CA ALA A 571 35.22 25.48 -0.74
C ALA A 571 36.02 24.84 -1.90
N SER A 572 37.19 25.41 -2.21
CA SER A 572 38.02 25.10 -3.39
C SER A 572 38.16 23.62 -3.72
N ALA A 573 38.01 23.27 -4.99
CA ALA A 573 38.37 21.93 -5.49
C ALA A 573 39.89 21.65 -5.46
N ASP A 574 40.74 22.61 -5.10
CA ASP A 574 42.17 22.34 -4.82
C ASP A 574 42.81 23.17 -3.70
N LYS A 575 43.90 22.60 -3.17
CA LYS A 575 44.91 23.17 -2.28
C LYS A 575 44.49 23.74 -0.93
N THR A 576 43.39 24.51 -0.80
CA THR A 576 43.02 25.18 0.47
C THR A 576 41.54 25.57 0.54
N ALA A 577 40.88 25.30 1.68
CA ALA A 577 39.59 25.85 2.00
C ALA A 577 39.68 27.24 2.66
N ARG A 578 38.57 27.97 2.58
CA ARG A 578 38.15 29.07 3.46
C ARG A 578 36.62 29.02 3.54
N VAL A 579 35.99 30.05 4.10
CA VAL A 579 34.54 30.23 4.09
C VAL A 579 34.20 31.72 4.04
N TRP A 580 33.27 32.14 3.18
CA TRP A 580 33.00 33.56 2.97
C TRP A 580 31.99 34.17 3.97
N ASN A 581 31.72 35.47 3.83
CA ASN A 581 30.39 36.06 3.96
C ASN A 581 30.02 36.68 2.58
N ALA A 582 29.01 37.56 2.42
CA ALA A 582 28.47 37.89 1.09
C ALA A 582 29.49 38.20 -0.06
N ASP A 583 30.53 39.04 0.01
CA ASP A 583 30.72 40.32 0.70
C ASP A 583 31.93 41.07 0.07
N GLY A 584 33.11 41.06 0.70
CA GLY A 584 34.27 41.86 0.31
C GLY A 584 35.21 42.26 1.46
N SER A 585 34.80 42.21 2.73
CA SER A 585 35.60 42.42 3.95
C SER A 585 37.06 41.93 3.92
N GLY A 586 37.99 42.77 3.46
CA GLY A 586 39.43 42.54 3.60
C GLY A 586 39.86 42.52 5.06
N THR A 587 40.65 41.52 5.46
CA THR A 587 41.07 41.27 6.85
C THR A 587 42.52 40.75 6.91
N PRO A 588 43.24 40.85 8.04
CA PRO A 588 44.68 40.51 8.12
C PRO A 588 45.02 39.00 8.12
N VAL A 589 44.12 38.11 7.69
CA VAL A 589 44.19 36.67 8.02
C VAL A 589 45.10 35.89 7.07
N VAL A 590 46.04 35.12 7.64
CA VAL A 590 47.14 34.42 6.91
C VAL A 590 47.23 32.90 7.18
N LEU A 591 46.24 32.32 7.88
CA LEU A 591 46.26 30.95 8.42
C LEU A 591 46.39 29.80 7.40
N ARG A 592 46.75 28.61 7.90
CA ARG A 592 46.67 27.30 7.24
C ARG A 592 45.73 26.39 8.05
N GLY A 593 44.78 25.72 7.41
CA GLY A 593 43.68 25.03 8.09
C GLY A 593 44.02 23.63 8.60
N HIS A 594 44.92 22.92 7.91
CA HIS A 594 45.38 21.58 8.26
C HIS A 594 46.76 21.33 7.62
N GLU A 595 47.39 20.16 7.79
CA GLU A 595 48.63 19.86 7.07
C GLU A 595 48.38 19.44 5.62
N ASP A 596 47.44 18.53 5.37
CA ASP A 596 47.24 17.92 4.04
C ASP A 596 45.78 18.00 3.52
N LEU A 597 45.46 17.28 2.44
CA LEU A 597 44.26 17.34 1.57
C LEU A 597 42.88 17.43 2.27
N VAL A 598 42.05 18.33 1.74
CA VAL A 598 40.62 18.59 2.02
C VAL A 598 39.61 17.50 1.66
N TYR A 599 39.17 16.60 2.56
CA TYR A 599 37.98 15.79 2.25
C TYR A 599 36.68 16.60 2.36
N SER A 600 36.23 16.93 3.57
CA SER A 600 34.96 17.60 3.87
C SER A 600 35.14 18.88 4.71
N ALA A 601 34.15 19.76 4.69
CA ALA A 601 34.13 21.01 5.47
C ALA A 601 32.77 21.23 6.16
N ALA A 602 32.76 21.92 7.30
CA ALA A 602 31.55 22.19 8.09
C ALA A 602 31.75 23.30 9.13
N PHE A 603 30.76 23.44 10.03
CA PHE A 603 30.75 24.23 11.27
C PHE A 603 29.97 23.47 12.37
N SER A 604 30.09 23.89 13.64
CA SER A 604 29.45 23.23 14.80
C SER A 604 28.00 23.65 15.09
N ALA A 605 27.34 23.01 16.06
CA ALA A 605 25.96 23.29 16.46
C ALA A 605 25.83 23.89 17.87
N ASP A 606 26.91 24.48 18.38
CA ASP A 606 27.03 24.93 19.77
C ASP A 606 27.87 26.22 19.96
N GLY A 607 28.43 26.77 18.88
CA GLY A 607 29.36 27.89 18.92
C GLY A 607 30.66 27.64 19.70
N GLN A 608 31.00 26.37 20.02
CA GLN A 608 32.01 26.00 21.03
C GLN A 608 32.97 24.86 20.63
N ARG A 609 32.49 23.64 20.38
CA ARG A 609 33.30 22.43 20.11
C ARG A 609 33.29 22.08 18.62
N VAL A 610 34.15 21.16 18.18
CA VAL A 610 34.37 20.87 16.74
C VAL A 610 34.58 19.36 16.50
N VAL A 611 34.55 18.89 15.25
CA VAL A 611 35.23 17.66 14.80
C VAL A 611 35.62 17.80 13.32
N THR A 612 36.74 17.23 12.90
CA THR A 612 37.15 17.10 11.50
C THR A 612 37.40 15.63 11.16
N ALA A 613 36.98 15.18 9.98
CA ALA A 613 37.27 13.85 9.48
C ALA A 613 38.74 13.72 9.01
N SER A 614 39.15 12.52 8.58
CA SER A 614 40.48 12.28 8.02
C SER A 614 40.48 11.13 7.03
N GLU A 615 40.73 11.42 5.75
CA GLU A 615 40.86 10.37 4.73
C GLU A 615 42.03 9.46 5.03
N ASP A 616 43.29 9.89 4.87
CA ASP A 616 44.43 8.97 5.05
C ASP A 616 44.87 8.75 6.52
N LYS A 617 43.91 8.49 7.44
CA LYS A 617 43.93 7.31 8.35
C LYS A 617 43.97 7.40 9.92
N ALA A 618 43.94 8.54 10.62
CA ALA A 618 44.03 8.52 12.12
C ALA A 618 43.23 9.58 12.92
N ALA A 619 43.57 9.79 14.21
CA ALA A 619 42.76 10.44 15.25
C ALA A 619 43.49 11.56 16.06
N ARG A 620 42.74 12.54 16.60
CA ARG A 620 43.17 13.54 17.60
C ARG A 620 41.92 14.09 18.34
N VAL A 621 41.84 14.06 19.67
CA VAL A 621 40.67 14.56 20.46
C VAL A 621 41.05 15.78 21.32
N TRP A 622 40.30 16.90 21.19
CA TRP A 622 40.66 18.23 21.72
C TRP A 622 39.47 19.26 21.76
N ASN A 623 39.52 20.52 21.26
CA ASN A 623 38.43 21.54 21.43
C ASN A 623 38.12 22.67 20.38
N ALA A 624 38.97 23.70 20.11
CA ALA A 624 38.63 24.85 19.22
C ALA A 624 39.77 25.71 18.51
N ASP A 625 41.01 25.86 19.02
CA ASP A 625 42.20 26.44 18.33
C ASP A 625 43.44 25.48 18.21
N GLY A 626 44.23 25.16 19.26
CA GLY A 626 45.20 24.05 19.21
C GLY A 626 46.09 23.82 20.44
N SER A 627 45.92 22.73 21.19
CA SER A 627 46.64 22.46 22.46
C SER A 627 46.47 21.00 22.93
N ARG A 628 46.34 20.76 24.24
CA ARG A 628 46.66 19.47 24.91
C ARG A 628 48.11 19.08 24.57
N ALA A 629 48.41 17.80 24.33
CA ALA A 629 49.71 17.30 23.93
C ALA A 629 49.56 16.08 23.02
N PRO A 630 50.54 15.78 22.13
CA PRO A 630 50.54 14.54 21.36
C PRO A 630 50.71 13.30 22.25
N VAL A 631 50.21 12.16 21.77
CA VAL A 631 50.10 10.89 22.51
C VAL A 631 50.73 9.76 21.66
N VAL A 632 50.99 8.59 22.25
CA VAL A 632 51.57 7.43 21.55
C VAL A 632 50.58 6.28 21.51
N LEU A 633 49.78 6.23 20.44
CA LEU A 633 48.95 5.09 20.02
C LEU A 633 49.21 4.84 18.52
N ARG A 634 49.10 3.59 18.05
CA ARG A 634 49.44 3.21 16.67
C ARG A 634 48.68 1.97 16.18
N GLY A 635 48.50 1.85 14.87
CA GLY A 635 48.00 0.67 14.16
C GLY A 635 46.48 0.68 13.95
N HIS A 636 46.04 0.56 12.70
CA HIS A 636 44.71 0.17 12.18
C HIS A 636 44.90 -0.13 10.67
N GLU A 637 43.86 -0.32 9.85
CA GLU A 637 44.01 -0.80 8.45
C GLU A 637 43.00 -0.23 7.42
N GLY A 638 41.71 -0.22 7.77
CA GLY A 638 40.63 -0.31 6.77
C GLY A 638 40.40 0.95 5.91
N ALA A 639 39.65 0.77 4.82
CA ALA A 639 39.03 1.88 4.07
C ALA A 639 37.76 2.39 4.79
N ALA A 640 37.93 2.66 6.10
CA ALA A 640 36.91 3.10 7.03
C ALA A 640 36.35 4.50 6.69
N ARG A 641 35.21 4.86 7.31
CA ARG A 641 34.27 5.82 6.70
C ARG A 641 33.69 6.93 7.57
N SER A 642 33.73 6.85 8.90
CA SER A 642 32.97 7.78 9.79
C SER A 642 33.81 8.63 10.76
N ALA A 643 33.60 9.95 10.70
CA ALA A 643 33.85 10.96 11.73
C ALA A 643 32.83 12.10 11.54
N VAL A 644 32.09 12.42 12.61
CA VAL A 644 30.81 13.13 12.60
C VAL A 644 30.55 13.71 14.00
N PHE A 645 29.61 14.65 14.15
CA PHE A 645 29.37 15.38 15.41
C PHE A 645 27.98 15.09 16.01
N SER A 646 27.84 15.01 17.34
CA SER A 646 26.55 14.73 18.01
C SER A 646 26.47 15.19 19.48
N ALA A 647 25.27 15.05 20.09
CA ALA A 647 24.95 15.44 21.47
C ALA A 647 24.92 14.24 22.45
N ASP A 648 23.80 13.97 23.13
CA ASP A 648 23.47 12.81 24.03
C ASP A 648 24.58 12.10 24.87
N GLY A 649 25.66 12.79 25.22
CA GLY A 649 26.65 12.36 26.23
C GLY A 649 27.61 11.24 25.80
N GLN A 650 27.14 10.01 25.58
CA GLN A 650 27.95 8.82 25.25
C GLN A 650 27.22 7.83 24.32
N ARG A 651 27.34 8.06 22.99
CA ARG A 651 27.08 7.13 21.87
C ARG A 651 27.89 7.56 20.64
N VAL A 652 28.42 6.66 19.80
CA VAL A 652 29.18 7.06 18.59
C VAL A 652 28.97 6.10 17.41
N VAL A 653 28.82 6.65 16.20
CA VAL A 653 28.81 5.88 14.94
C VAL A 653 30.19 5.78 14.31
N THR A 654 30.72 4.56 14.18
CA THR A 654 31.91 4.27 13.35
C THR A 654 31.59 3.25 12.26
N ALA A 655 32.42 3.24 11.21
CA ALA A 655 32.27 2.35 10.07
C ALA A 655 33.62 1.97 9.45
N SER A 656 33.85 0.67 9.24
CA SER A 656 35.00 0.07 8.54
C SER A 656 34.77 0.00 7.02
N GLU A 657 35.81 -0.37 6.25
CA GLU A 657 35.63 -1.32 5.15
C GLU A 657 36.57 -2.52 5.31
N GLY A 658 36.02 -3.71 5.09
CA GLY A 658 36.58 -5.04 5.28
C GLY A 658 36.27 -5.67 6.66
N LYS A 659 35.59 -6.82 6.63
CA LYS A 659 35.28 -7.82 7.68
C LYS A 659 34.20 -7.56 8.76
N THR A 660 34.27 -6.58 9.67
CA THR A 660 33.36 -6.61 10.85
C THR A 660 33.00 -5.24 11.48
N ALA A 661 32.09 -5.24 12.45
CA ALA A 661 31.81 -4.15 13.40
C ALA A 661 31.76 -4.63 14.86
N ARG A 662 31.76 -3.66 15.80
CA ARG A 662 31.45 -3.84 17.23
C ARG A 662 30.78 -2.58 17.78
N VAL A 663 29.84 -2.75 18.73
CA VAL A 663 29.15 -1.66 19.45
C VAL A 663 29.98 -1.21 20.65
N TRP A 664 30.18 0.09 20.77
CA TRP A 664 30.76 0.85 21.88
C TRP A 664 30.13 2.27 21.79
N ASN A 665 30.46 3.22 22.68
CA ASN A 665 29.65 4.45 22.81
C ASN A 665 30.38 5.80 23.04
N ALA A 666 31.64 6.02 22.61
CA ALA A 666 32.24 7.34 22.27
C ALA A 666 33.61 7.17 21.54
N ASP A 667 34.61 8.02 21.83
CA ASP A 667 36.02 7.95 21.36
C ASP A 667 36.96 7.55 22.54
N GLY A 668 38.18 7.06 22.31
CA GLY A 668 39.08 6.50 23.35
C GLY A 668 38.87 5.05 23.86
N SER A 669 38.22 4.85 25.01
CA SER A 669 38.26 3.61 25.83
C SER A 669 37.17 2.56 25.47
N GLY A 670 36.79 1.67 26.40
CA GLY A 670 35.84 0.57 26.17
C GLY A 670 36.01 -0.63 27.13
N THR A 671 35.04 -1.55 27.15
CA THR A 671 34.95 -2.69 28.10
C THR A 671 34.56 -4.02 27.42
N PRO A 672 35.04 -5.19 27.88
CA PRO A 672 35.11 -6.40 27.04
C PRO A 672 33.81 -7.22 26.92
N VAL A 673 32.76 -6.64 26.32
CA VAL A 673 31.60 -7.37 25.78
C VAL A 673 31.98 -8.12 24.49
N VAL A 674 31.28 -9.20 24.12
CA VAL A 674 31.56 -10.05 22.95
C VAL A 674 30.27 -10.38 22.18
N LEU A 675 30.31 -10.38 20.84
CA LEU A 675 29.22 -10.83 19.95
C LEU A 675 29.79 -11.24 18.57
N ARG A 676 29.37 -12.40 18.05
CA ARG A 676 29.28 -12.73 16.62
C ARG A 676 28.01 -13.56 16.42
N GLY A 677 27.23 -13.26 15.37
CA GLY A 677 25.88 -13.82 15.21
C GLY A 677 25.15 -13.28 13.97
N HIS A 678 25.91 -13.01 12.92
CA HIS A 678 25.49 -12.31 11.71
C HIS A 678 26.23 -12.87 10.49
N GLU A 679 25.65 -12.69 9.30
CA GLU A 679 26.22 -13.08 8.00
C GLU A 679 27.08 -11.93 7.38
N GLU A 680 27.03 -11.55 6.09
CA GLU A 680 28.13 -10.78 5.46
C GLU A 680 28.04 -9.23 5.36
N LEU A 681 27.62 -8.63 4.23
CA LEU A 681 28.48 -7.61 3.56
C LEU A 681 28.15 -6.12 3.70
N VAL A 682 26.91 -5.75 4.04
CA VAL A 682 26.44 -4.44 4.56
C VAL A 682 26.67 -3.12 3.76
N TYR A 683 25.92 -2.06 4.13
CA TYR A 683 26.03 -0.70 3.54
C TYR A 683 25.67 0.50 4.47
N SER A 684 24.70 0.42 5.40
CA SER A 684 24.24 1.49 6.34
C SER A 684 24.93 1.59 7.75
N ALA A 685 24.79 2.71 8.48
CA ALA A 685 25.10 2.83 9.92
C ALA A 685 24.15 3.78 10.69
N VAL A 686 23.44 3.19 11.63
CA VAL A 686 22.44 3.74 12.57
C VAL A 686 22.97 4.35 13.87
N PHE A 687 22.84 5.65 14.14
CA PHE A 687 22.78 6.24 15.49
C PHE A 687 21.91 7.50 15.44
N SER A 688 20.71 7.49 16.06
CA SER A 688 19.62 8.41 15.64
C SER A 688 18.91 9.19 16.75
N PRO A 689 18.44 10.44 16.47
CA PRO A 689 17.63 11.29 17.37
C PRO A 689 16.30 10.74 17.92
N ASP A 690 15.96 9.48 17.65
CA ASP A 690 14.60 8.94 17.79
C ASP A 690 14.53 7.53 18.41
N GLY A 691 15.65 7.07 18.98
CA GLY A 691 15.72 6.11 20.09
C GLY A 691 15.28 4.64 19.90
N GLN A 692 14.41 4.32 18.95
CA GLN A 692 13.62 3.09 18.97
C GLN A 692 14.29 1.83 18.38
N ARG A 693 14.28 1.64 17.04
CA ARG A 693 14.50 0.32 16.41
C ARG A 693 15.34 0.32 15.14
N VAL A 694 16.17 -0.71 14.97
CA VAL A 694 16.83 -1.01 13.68
C VAL A 694 15.82 -1.39 12.62
N VAL A 695 16.09 -0.98 11.38
CA VAL A 695 15.44 -1.48 10.16
C VAL A 695 16.47 -1.48 9.02
N THR A 696 16.51 -2.59 8.28
CA THR A 696 17.48 -2.87 7.21
C THR A 696 16.86 -3.87 6.22
N ALA A 697 17.54 -4.09 5.10
CA ALA A 697 17.47 -5.33 4.29
C ALA A 697 18.89 -5.61 3.76
N SER A 698 19.09 -6.63 2.91
CA SER A 698 20.43 -7.21 2.69
C SER A 698 21.00 -7.22 1.28
N ALA A 699 22.33 -7.10 1.20
CA ALA A 699 23.11 -7.32 -0.02
C ALA A 699 23.41 -8.80 -0.25
N ASP A 700 23.88 -9.50 0.78
CA ASP A 700 24.47 -10.83 0.60
C ASP A 700 23.46 -11.99 0.62
N LYS A 701 22.14 -11.73 0.79
CA LYS A 701 21.07 -12.27 -0.09
C LYS A 701 19.61 -11.84 0.19
N THR A 702 19.15 -11.73 1.45
CA THR A 702 17.71 -11.92 1.82
C THR A 702 17.17 -11.01 2.95
N ALA A 703 16.05 -11.36 3.60
CA ALA A 703 15.47 -10.64 4.75
C ALA A 703 14.91 -11.57 5.86
N ARG A 704 15.06 -11.21 7.15
CA ARG A 704 14.49 -11.92 8.32
C ARG A 704 14.03 -10.95 9.43
N VAL A 705 13.58 -11.49 10.56
CA VAL A 705 13.32 -10.72 11.80
C VAL A 705 14.32 -11.14 12.90
N TRP A 706 14.57 -10.24 13.84
CA TRP A 706 15.59 -10.27 14.90
C TRP A 706 15.06 -9.36 16.02
N ASN A 707 15.56 -9.49 17.26
CA ASN A 707 15.36 -8.45 18.26
C ASN A 707 16.41 -8.51 19.40
N ALA A 708 16.43 -7.49 20.27
CA ALA A 708 17.23 -7.41 21.49
C ALA A 708 16.72 -8.39 22.55
N ASP A 709 15.41 -8.36 22.78
CA ASP A 709 14.61 -9.34 23.51
C ASP A 709 14.41 -10.67 22.74
N GLY A 710 14.89 -10.74 21.49
CA GLY A 710 14.85 -11.94 20.64
C GLY A 710 13.49 -12.29 20.00
N SER A 711 12.46 -11.45 20.16
CA SER A 711 11.12 -11.68 19.59
C SER A 711 11.02 -11.49 18.06
N GLY A 712 9.89 -11.95 17.49
CA GLY A 712 9.49 -11.69 16.11
C GLY A 712 8.88 -12.90 15.41
N THR A 713 7.78 -12.71 14.67
CA THR A 713 7.10 -13.76 13.92
C THR A 713 6.39 -13.21 12.67
N PRO A 714 6.21 -14.00 11.58
CA PRO A 714 5.15 -13.81 10.57
C PRO A 714 5.16 -12.56 9.64
N VAL A 715 5.86 -11.46 9.97
CA VAL A 715 5.94 -10.27 9.09
C VAL A 715 6.56 -10.67 7.74
N VAL A 716 5.97 -10.23 6.62
CA VAL A 716 6.16 -10.91 5.33
C VAL A 716 7.38 -10.41 4.55
N LEU A 717 7.45 -9.13 4.18
CA LEU A 717 8.59 -8.48 3.48
C LEU A 717 9.35 -9.34 2.45
N ARG A 718 8.84 -9.45 1.21
CA ARG A 718 9.54 -10.08 0.06
C ARG A 718 10.33 -9.01 -0.71
N GLY A 719 11.66 -9.03 -0.68
CA GLY A 719 12.55 -7.91 -1.05
C GLY A 719 12.66 -7.48 -2.53
N HIS A 720 13.72 -6.73 -2.84
CA HIS A 720 14.11 -6.28 -4.19
C HIS A 720 15.16 -7.21 -4.81
N GLU A 721 15.70 -6.83 -5.98
CA GLU A 721 16.64 -7.64 -6.75
C GLU A 721 18.13 -7.23 -6.59
N TYR A 722 18.48 -5.94 -6.61
CA TYR A 722 19.89 -5.48 -6.67
C TYR A 722 20.15 -4.19 -5.83
N LEU A 723 21.34 -3.61 -6.07
CA LEU A 723 22.17 -2.61 -5.33
C LEU A 723 21.54 -1.45 -4.53
N VAL A 724 22.42 -0.70 -3.83
CA VAL A 724 22.24 0.52 -3.00
C VAL A 724 21.50 1.71 -3.67
N TYR A 725 21.71 2.99 -3.29
CA TYR A 725 22.91 3.60 -2.70
C TYR A 725 22.72 4.33 -1.35
N SER A 726 21.61 5.06 -1.13
CA SER A 726 21.32 5.76 0.14
C SER A 726 19.86 6.22 0.22
N ALA A 727 19.26 6.21 1.41
CA ALA A 727 18.04 6.98 1.78
C ALA A 727 17.86 7.01 3.30
N VAL A 728 17.05 7.94 3.83
CA VAL A 728 16.86 8.16 5.28
C VAL A 728 15.38 8.38 5.66
N PHE A 729 15.05 8.28 6.96
CA PHE A 729 13.68 8.27 7.54
C PHE A 729 13.20 9.65 8.09
N ASN A 730 12.04 9.69 8.77
CA ASN A 730 11.18 10.87 8.99
C ASN A 730 10.83 11.21 10.47
N ALA A 731 9.81 12.08 10.71
CA ALA A 731 9.25 12.40 12.02
C ALA A 731 7.78 11.95 12.25
N ASP A 732 6.88 11.97 11.26
CA ASP A 732 5.51 11.44 11.44
C ASP A 732 5.42 9.91 11.59
N GLY A 733 6.58 9.23 11.50
CA GLY A 733 6.76 7.78 11.58
C GLY A 733 6.27 6.99 10.37
N GLN A 734 5.31 7.53 9.62
CA GLN A 734 4.35 6.77 8.82
C GLN A 734 4.39 7.09 7.32
N ARG A 735 4.99 8.21 6.89
CA ARG A 735 5.21 8.55 5.47
C ARG A 735 6.70 8.74 5.17
N VAL A 736 7.25 7.76 4.47
CA VAL A 736 8.68 7.59 4.21
C VAL A 736 8.79 6.89 2.88
N VAL A 737 9.66 7.31 1.95
CA VAL A 737 9.81 6.65 0.63
C VAL A 737 11.21 6.90 0.05
N THR A 738 11.66 6.00 -0.82
CA THR A 738 13.07 5.87 -1.23
C THR A 738 13.57 6.94 -2.19
N ALA A 739 12.93 7.05 -3.37
CA ALA A 739 13.55 7.52 -4.61
C ALA A 739 14.85 6.72 -4.90
N SER A 740 14.68 5.58 -5.55
CA SER A 740 15.64 4.47 -5.59
C SER A 740 16.57 4.45 -6.82
N ALA A 741 17.66 3.69 -6.72
CA ALA A 741 18.47 3.32 -7.87
C ALA A 741 17.66 2.53 -8.93
N ASP A 742 16.72 1.70 -8.45
CA ASP A 742 15.67 0.95 -9.17
C ASP A 742 15.40 1.43 -10.60
N LYS A 743 14.93 2.68 -10.67
CA LYS A 743 14.28 3.43 -11.78
C LYS A 743 13.43 4.56 -11.18
N THR A 744 12.86 4.30 -10.01
CA THR A 744 11.59 4.88 -9.59
C THR A 744 11.46 4.87 -8.04
N ALA A 745 10.27 4.55 -7.51
CA ALA A 745 9.97 4.30 -6.11
C ALA A 745 8.83 3.25 -6.05
N ARG A 746 8.20 2.99 -4.91
CA ARG A 746 6.76 2.62 -4.79
C ARG A 746 6.31 3.15 -3.43
N VAL A 747 5.25 3.96 -3.37
CA VAL A 747 4.85 4.71 -2.15
C VAL A 747 3.95 3.89 -1.21
N TRP A 748 3.57 2.69 -1.65
CA TRP A 748 2.92 1.63 -0.87
C TRP A 748 3.68 1.39 0.47
N ASN A 749 3.04 1.34 1.65
CA ASN A 749 3.61 1.79 2.95
C ASN A 749 4.14 0.78 4.05
N ALA A 750 3.33 -0.12 4.67
CA ALA A 750 3.67 -0.94 5.88
C ALA A 750 4.55 -2.24 5.82
N ASP A 751 4.11 -3.45 5.39
CA ASP A 751 4.90 -4.73 5.49
C ASP A 751 5.19 -5.60 4.21
N GLY A 752 4.36 -5.58 3.15
CA GLY A 752 4.50 -6.52 2.03
C GLY A 752 3.68 -6.30 0.74
N SER A 753 2.63 -5.45 0.73
CA SER A 753 1.63 -5.38 -0.35
C SER A 753 1.17 -3.96 -0.78
N GLY A 754 -0.12 -3.65 -0.78
CA GLY A 754 -0.69 -2.39 -1.28
C GLY A 754 -0.60 -2.27 -2.80
N ARG A 755 -0.55 -1.03 -3.30
CA ARG A 755 -0.63 -0.71 -4.73
C ARG A 755 0.29 0.50 -5.06
N PRO A 756 0.94 0.54 -6.24
CA PRO A 756 2.33 1.04 -6.39
C PRO A 756 2.61 2.55 -6.45
N VAL A 757 1.72 3.37 -7.02
CA VAL A 757 2.02 4.67 -7.70
C VAL A 757 2.77 4.51 -9.04
N VAL A 758 2.69 5.50 -9.96
CA VAL A 758 3.40 5.69 -11.26
C VAL A 758 3.53 7.19 -11.54
N LEU A 759 4.74 7.67 -11.84
CA LEU A 759 5.06 9.09 -12.01
C LEU A 759 5.72 9.31 -13.38
N THR A 760 5.28 10.30 -14.17
CA THR A 760 5.14 10.09 -15.63
C THR A 760 6.02 10.95 -16.56
N GLY A 761 6.38 10.37 -17.71
CA GLY A 761 6.84 11.04 -18.94
C GLY A 761 8.25 11.63 -18.84
N HIS A 762 9.27 10.81 -19.09
CA HIS A 762 10.62 10.98 -18.54
C HIS A 762 11.75 10.35 -19.40
N ALA A 763 13.00 10.51 -18.94
CA ALA A 763 14.15 9.66 -19.30
C ALA A 763 14.69 8.86 -18.08
N ASP A 764 16.02 8.73 -17.98
CA ASP A 764 16.77 7.88 -17.03
C ASP A 764 16.87 8.50 -15.61
N ARG A 765 18.01 9.10 -15.28
CA ARG A 765 18.60 9.17 -13.94
C ARG A 765 17.89 10.14 -12.98
N VAL A 766 17.02 9.65 -12.09
CA VAL A 766 16.34 10.46 -11.04
C VAL A 766 17.22 11.07 -9.92
N TYR A 767 18.54 10.87 -10.00
CA TYR A 767 19.57 11.93 -10.04
C TYR A 767 19.64 13.03 -8.95
N SER A 768 18.88 12.89 -7.85
CA SER A 768 18.97 13.49 -6.51
C SER A 768 17.66 13.11 -5.78
N ALA A 769 17.65 12.94 -4.44
CA ALA A 769 16.38 13.01 -3.69
C ALA A 769 16.52 13.46 -2.23
N VAL A 770 15.46 14.07 -1.70
CA VAL A 770 15.31 14.60 -0.32
C VAL A 770 13.82 14.67 0.02
N PHE A 771 13.47 15.11 1.23
CA PHE A 771 12.17 15.73 1.56
C PHE A 771 12.33 17.24 1.83
N SER A 772 11.24 17.98 2.07
CA SER A 772 11.22 19.36 2.56
C SER A 772 10.98 19.42 4.08
N ALA A 773 11.51 20.43 4.79
CA ALA A 773 11.42 20.50 6.26
C ALA A 773 10.16 21.20 6.80
N ASP A 774 9.65 22.25 6.14
CA ASP A 774 8.26 22.72 6.35
C ASP A 774 7.20 21.78 5.79
N GLY A 775 7.67 20.77 5.04
CA GLY A 775 6.84 19.85 4.33
C GLY A 775 6.16 20.44 3.10
N GLN A 776 6.55 21.60 2.57
CA GLN A 776 5.89 22.20 1.42
C GLN A 776 6.81 22.74 0.30
N ARG A 777 7.81 23.60 0.58
CA ARG A 777 8.42 24.49 -0.45
C ARG A 777 9.74 23.94 -1.02
N VAL A 778 9.84 23.83 -2.34
CA VAL A 778 10.91 23.09 -3.03
C VAL A 778 11.15 23.61 -4.47
N VAL A 779 12.38 23.45 -4.98
CA VAL A 779 12.70 23.40 -6.43
C VAL A 779 13.82 22.36 -6.67
N THR A 780 13.94 21.81 -7.89
CA THR A 780 14.77 20.62 -8.24
C THR A 780 15.51 20.78 -9.59
N ALA A 781 16.19 19.73 -10.08
CA ALA A 781 17.14 19.70 -11.20
C ALA A 781 16.81 18.62 -12.25
N SER A 782 17.43 18.63 -13.46
CA SER A 782 17.43 17.51 -14.45
C SER A 782 18.15 17.86 -15.81
N ALA A 783 18.31 16.91 -16.78
CA ALA A 783 19.33 16.95 -17.86
C ALA A 783 19.07 16.87 -19.41
N ASP A 784 17.95 16.43 -20.02
CA ASP A 784 17.71 16.57 -21.49
C ASP A 784 17.02 17.88 -21.97
N LYS A 785 15.66 18.01 -22.00
CA LYS A 785 14.98 19.12 -22.74
C LYS A 785 13.86 19.95 -22.08
N THR A 786 13.12 19.53 -21.06
CA THR A 786 12.02 20.36 -20.48
C THR A 786 11.99 20.36 -18.95
N ALA A 787 12.16 21.50 -18.27
CA ALA A 787 11.96 21.58 -16.82
C ALA A 787 10.47 21.64 -16.46
N ARG A 788 10.11 21.18 -15.26
CA ARG A 788 8.71 21.05 -14.80
C ARG A 788 8.60 21.43 -13.32
N VAL A 789 7.44 21.16 -12.72
CA VAL A 789 7.27 21.05 -11.26
C VAL A 789 5.98 20.28 -10.96
N TRP A 790 5.79 19.87 -9.72
CA TRP A 790 4.53 19.53 -9.03
C TRP A 790 4.77 19.90 -7.52
N ASN A 791 4.34 19.19 -6.45
CA ASN A 791 4.75 19.64 -5.08
C ASN A 791 5.19 18.65 -3.93
N ALA A 792 5.33 17.32 -4.14
CA ALA A 792 6.15 16.26 -3.43
C ALA A 792 6.23 14.74 -3.95
N ASP A 793 5.21 13.85 -3.99
CA ASP A 793 5.18 12.49 -4.66
C ASP A 793 4.23 12.31 -5.90
N GLY A 794 2.93 12.67 -5.89
CA GLY A 794 1.99 12.61 -7.04
C GLY A 794 1.02 13.81 -7.24
N SER A 795 0.69 14.56 -6.19
CA SER A 795 0.14 15.94 -6.23
C SER A 795 0.86 17.04 -7.06
N GLY A 796 0.41 17.31 -8.29
CA GLY A 796 0.32 18.68 -8.81
C GLY A 796 0.04 18.70 -10.31
N THR A 797 -0.88 19.57 -10.77
CA THR A 797 -1.60 19.49 -12.07
C THR A 797 -1.23 20.54 -13.15
N PRO A 798 -1.39 20.25 -14.46
CA PRO A 798 -0.62 20.87 -15.57
C PRO A 798 -0.76 22.38 -15.84
N VAL A 799 0.39 23.06 -16.02
CA VAL A 799 0.56 24.50 -16.37
C VAL A 799 1.84 24.69 -17.23
N VAL A 800 2.01 25.81 -17.96
CA VAL A 800 3.22 26.11 -18.76
C VAL A 800 3.77 27.52 -18.46
N LEU A 801 5.10 27.69 -18.35
CA LEU A 801 5.80 28.99 -18.30
C LEU A 801 7.27 28.82 -18.79
N ARG A 802 7.49 28.93 -20.10
CA ARG A 802 8.84 28.78 -20.69
C ARG A 802 9.68 30.06 -20.50
N SER A 803 11.01 29.93 -20.45
CA SER A 803 11.90 31.07 -20.12
C SER A 803 13.24 31.09 -20.87
N HIS A 804 14.05 30.04 -20.77
CA HIS A 804 15.35 29.93 -21.47
C HIS A 804 15.44 28.57 -22.21
N GLU A 805 16.50 27.76 -21.97
CA GLU A 805 16.62 26.38 -22.47
C GLU A 805 16.68 25.30 -21.37
N ASP A 806 17.83 25.07 -20.71
CA ASP A 806 18.15 23.74 -20.18
C ASP A 806 18.29 23.57 -18.61
N ARG A 807 19.44 23.14 -18.05
CA ARG A 807 19.65 22.41 -16.75
C ARG A 807 19.29 23.08 -15.42
N VAL A 808 19.30 22.24 -14.37
CA VAL A 808 19.82 22.62 -13.03
C VAL A 808 20.70 21.47 -12.44
N TYR A 809 21.58 21.73 -11.44
CA TYR A 809 22.07 20.69 -10.50
C TYR A 809 21.45 21.00 -9.15
N SER A 810 21.06 20.00 -8.37
CA SER A 810 20.85 20.15 -6.92
C SER A 810 19.39 20.24 -6.51
N ALA A 811 19.18 20.31 -5.20
CA ALA A 811 18.01 20.79 -4.49
C ALA A 811 18.44 20.96 -3.02
N VAL A 812 18.31 22.16 -2.45
CA VAL A 812 18.59 22.42 -1.03
C VAL A 812 17.73 23.58 -0.52
N PHE A 813 17.54 23.75 0.80
CA PHE A 813 16.50 24.64 1.38
C PHE A 813 16.81 25.09 2.82
N SER A 814 16.50 26.35 3.17
CA SER A 814 16.82 27.07 4.43
C SER A 814 15.59 27.78 5.05
N ALA A 815 15.71 28.61 6.10
CA ALA A 815 14.60 29.21 6.89
C ALA A 815 14.09 30.56 6.35
N ASP A 816 13.65 31.50 7.18
CA ASP A 816 13.16 32.88 6.91
C ASP A 816 12.02 33.18 5.86
N GLY A 817 11.43 32.20 5.15
CA GLY A 817 10.12 32.24 4.45
C GLY A 817 9.85 32.91 3.06
N GLN A 818 10.79 33.57 2.36
CA GLN A 818 10.58 34.38 1.12
C GLN A 818 11.68 34.31 0.00
N ARG A 819 12.36 33.18 -0.30
CA ARG A 819 13.38 33.09 -1.40
C ARG A 819 13.44 31.73 -2.11
N VAL A 820 13.20 31.67 -3.42
CA VAL A 820 13.22 30.45 -4.27
C VAL A 820 14.02 30.71 -5.56
N VAL A 821 15.02 29.88 -5.89
CA VAL A 821 16.11 30.20 -6.84
C VAL A 821 16.55 29.01 -7.70
N THR A 822 16.88 29.25 -8.98
CA THR A 822 17.73 28.35 -9.79
C THR A 822 19.05 29.02 -10.20
N ALA A 823 20.14 28.26 -10.22
CA ALA A 823 21.38 28.62 -10.89
C ALA A 823 21.31 28.23 -12.38
N SER A 824 22.44 27.89 -13.01
CA SER A 824 22.54 27.70 -14.47
C SER A 824 23.86 27.04 -14.91
N GLU A 825 24.30 27.38 -16.12
CA GLU A 825 25.64 27.18 -16.68
C GLU A 825 25.84 28.28 -17.75
N ASP A 826 25.78 29.54 -17.30
CA ASP A 826 25.35 30.69 -18.12
C ASP A 826 26.22 31.96 -17.96
N LYS A 827 27.26 31.95 -17.11
CA LYS A 827 28.12 33.14 -16.86
C LYS A 827 27.37 34.38 -16.32
N THR A 828 26.13 34.22 -15.87
CA THR A 828 25.31 35.28 -15.25
C THR A 828 25.12 35.02 -13.76
N ALA A 829 25.85 35.75 -12.90
CA ALA A 829 25.66 35.72 -11.45
C ALA A 829 24.40 36.51 -11.04
N ARG A 830 23.23 36.05 -11.49
CA ARG A 830 21.96 36.77 -11.29
C ARG A 830 21.56 36.73 -9.82
N VAL A 831 21.79 37.83 -9.09
CA VAL A 831 21.21 38.13 -7.78
C VAL A 831 19.92 38.91 -8.02
N TRP A 832 18.89 38.20 -8.49
CA TRP A 832 17.55 38.75 -8.68
C TRP A 832 16.88 38.95 -7.31
N ASN A 833 15.77 39.69 -7.30
CA ASN A 833 14.60 39.17 -6.60
C ASN A 833 13.84 38.27 -7.59
N ALA A 834 13.14 38.86 -8.56
CA ALA A 834 12.17 38.21 -9.44
C ALA A 834 12.35 38.62 -10.92
N ASP A 835 11.34 38.31 -11.74
CA ASP A 835 11.35 38.36 -13.22
C ASP A 835 11.76 39.67 -13.91
N GLY A 836 11.53 40.89 -13.43
CA GLY A 836 11.05 41.36 -12.14
C GLY A 836 10.73 42.85 -12.26
N ARG A 837 10.76 43.59 -11.15
CA ARG A 837 10.66 45.05 -11.14
C ARG A 837 12.01 45.68 -11.57
N GLY A 838 11.99 46.85 -12.20
CA GLY A 838 13.23 47.56 -12.59
C GLY A 838 14.12 46.82 -13.61
N THR A 839 15.44 47.01 -13.50
CA THR A 839 16.47 46.61 -14.48
C THR A 839 17.76 46.11 -13.80
N PRO A 840 18.55 45.24 -14.45
CA PRO A 840 19.76 44.64 -13.88
C PRO A 840 21.00 45.56 -13.88
N VAL A 841 22.04 45.18 -13.10
CA VAL A 841 23.34 45.89 -12.96
C VAL A 841 24.48 44.86 -12.93
N VAL A 842 25.65 45.12 -13.54
CA VAL A 842 26.66 44.06 -13.83
C VAL A 842 28.13 44.43 -13.51
N LEU A 843 28.86 43.46 -12.93
CA LEU A 843 30.30 43.43 -12.68
C LEU A 843 30.93 42.11 -13.22
N ARG A 844 32.27 41.98 -13.22
CA ARG A 844 32.97 40.72 -13.52
C ARG A 844 34.09 40.38 -12.53
N ALA A 845 34.19 39.08 -12.20
CA ALA A 845 35.31 38.42 -11.49
C ALA A 845 35.15 36.88 -11.51
N HIS A 846 34.01 36.30 -11.06
CA HIS A 846 33.67 34.90 -11.41
C HIS A 846 33.65 34.75 -12.92
N GLU A 847 34.44 33.83 -13.45
CA GLU A 847 34.40 33.51 -14.87
C GLU A 847 34.54 32.01 -15.16
N ASP A 848 34.52 31.12 -14.16
CA ASP A 848 34.26 29.69 -14.39
C ASP A 848 33.61 28.98 -13.19
N TRP A 849 33.60 27.64 -13.17
CA TRP A 849 32.40 26.83 -12.96
C TRP A 849 31.53 27.05 -11.70
N VAL A 850 32.08 27.06 -10.48
CA VAL A 850 31.29 27.06 -9.21
C VAL A 850 30.35 25.82 -9.07
N ASN A 851 29.97 25.44 -7.84
CA ASN A 851 28.87 24.50 -7.54
C ASN A 851 28.36 24.75 -6.10
N SER A 852 27.35 23.99 -5.66
CA SER A 852 26.94 23.84 -4.26
C SER A 852 26.05 25.00 -3.77
N ALA A 853 26.52 26.24 -3.90
CA ALA A 853 25.81 27.47 -3.51
C ALA A 853 25.13 27.40 -2.12
N VAL A 854 25.78 26.70 -1.19
CA VAL A 854 25.09 25.92 -0.15
C VAL A 854 24.72 26.74 1.10
N PHE A 855 23.55 27.36 1.08
CA PHE A 855 23.01 28.14 2.20
C PHE A 855 22.77 27.34 3.50
N SER A 856 22.19 28.03 4.47
CA SER A 856 21.82 27.56 5.80
C SER A 856 20.66 28.44 6.31
N ALA A 857 19.98 28.08 7.41
CA ALA A 857 18.71 28.66 7.90
C ALA A 857 18.42 30.15 7.58
N ASP A 858 18.81 31.11 8.43
CA ASP A 858 18.62 32.57 8.20
C ASP A 858 19.28 33.07 6.88
N GLY A 859 20.42 32.49 6.51
CA GLY A 859 20.92 32.43 5.14
C GLY A 859 21.26 33.77 4.46
N GLN A 860 21.33 34.88 5.20
CA GLN A 860 21.43 36.23 4.62
C GLN A 860 22.76 36.47 3.89
N ARG A 861 23.84 35.82 4.32
CA ARG A 861 25.20 35.97 3.78
C ARG A 861 25.59 34.77 2.92
N VAL A 862 26.44 34.99 1.93
CA VAL A 862 26.77 34.03 0.85
C VAL A 862 28.19 33.45 1.03
N ALA A 863 28.52 32.36 0.33
CA ALA A 863 29.89 31.96 0.00
C ALA A 863 29.89 31.10 -1.28
N THR A 864 31.06 30.91 -1.90
CA THR A 864 31.29 29.96 -3.00
C THR A 864 32.71 29.36 -2.93
N ALA A 865 33.04 28.44 -3.84
CA ALA A 865 34.12 27.46 -3.63
C ALA A 865 35.40 27.64 -4.49
N SER A 866 35.28 27.37 -5.80
CA SER A 866 36.26 27.42 -6.92
C SER A 866 37.74 27.02 -6.75
N PHE A 867 38.21 26.24 -7.73
CA PHE A 867 39.58 25.81 -8.05
C PHE A 867 40.58 26.97 -8.34
N ASP A 868 40.74 27.91 -7.41
CA ASP A 868 41.76 28.98 -7.45
C ASP A 868 42.77 28.91 -6.29
N ARG A 869 42.97 27.70 -5.72
CA ARG A 869 43.73 27.45 -4.49
C ARG A 869 43.20 28.24 -3.29
N THR A 870 41.94 28.67 -3.29
CA THR A 870 41.25 29.37 -2.19
C THR A 870 39.75 29.10 -2.27
N ALA A 871 39.03 29.11 -1.14
CA ALA A 871 37.75 29.83 -1.11
C ALA A 871 38.03 31.29 -0.69
N ARG A 872 37.09 32.25 -0.70
CA ARG A 872 37.31 33.56 -0.04
C ARG A 872 36.95 33.52 1.45
N VAL A 873 37.47 34.50 2.20
CA VAL A 873 36.93 34.87 3.53
C VAL A 873 35.78 35.86 3.29
N TRP A 874 35.43 36.75 4.22
CA TRP A 874 34.37 37.76 4.07
C TRP A 874 33.93 38.26 5.46
N ASN A 875 33.21 39.40 5.57
CA ASN A 875 32.63 39.92 6.82
C ASN A 875 31.09 40.05 6.75
N ALA A 876 30.56 40.85 5.81
CA ALA A 876 29.18 41.36 5.82
C ALA A 876 28.40 41.13 4.50
N ASP A 877 28.33 42.15 3.61
CA ASP A 877 27.34 42.32 2.54
C ASP A 877 27.89 42.59 1.11
N GLY A 878 28.97 43.37 0.96
CA GLY A 878 29.51 43.81 -0.35
C GLY A 878 30.79 44.66 -0.32
N THR A 879 31.68 44.48 0.66
CA THR A 879 32.45 45.61 1.25
C THR A 879 33.99 45.66 1.05
N GLY A 880 34.60 45.14 -0.04
CA GLY A 880 36.06 45.30 -0.21
C GLY A 880 36.85 44.40 -1.20
N THR A 881 37.94 43.80 -0.70
CA THR A 881 39.09 43.25 -1.45
C THR A 881 39.63 41.93 -0.85
N PRO A 882 40.25 41.04 -1.64
CA PRO A 882 40.62 39.68 -1.21
C PRO A 882 41.77 39.57 -0.19
N VAL A 883 41.87 38.39 0.43
CA VAL A 883 42.69 38.10 1.63
C VAL A 883 43.63 36.89 1.42
N VAL A 884 44.64 36.74 2.29
CA VAL A 884 45.84 35.91 2.08
C VAL A 884 45.66 34.41 2.41
N LEU A 885 45.13 34.05 3.58
CA LEU A 885 45.19 32.70 4.20
C LEU A 885 45.08 31.50 3.22
N ARG A 886 45.94 30.49 3.38
CA ARG A 886 46.03 29.32 2.49
C ARG A 886 46.71 28.12 3.19
N GLY A 887 46.03 26.98 3.30
CA GLY A 887 46.73 25.69 3.46
C GLY A 887 45.91 24.42 3.77
N HIS A 888 45.85 23.51 2.79
CA HIS A 888 45.71 22.04 2.89
C HIS A 888 46.78 21.40 1.96
N GLY A 889 46.53 20.21 1.42
CA GLY A 889 47.32 19.55 0.37
C GLY A 889 46.69 19.71 -1.01
N GLU A 890 45.59 19.00 -1.25
CA GLU A 890 44.62 19.21 -2.35
C GLU A 890 43.19 19.42 -1.80
N TRP A 891 42.20 19.49 -2.71
CA TRP A 891 40.74 19.33 -2.55
C TRP A 891 39.94 20.16 -1.51
N VAL A 892 38.62 20.17 -1.75
CA VAL A 892 37.49 20.02 -0.81
C VAL A 892 36.37 19.32 -1.60
N THR A 893 35.64 18.38 -0.96
CA THR A 893 34.60 17.54 -1.60
C THR A 893 33.18 17.92 -1.16
N SER A 894 32.85 17.79 0.14
CA SER A 894 31.46 17.68 0.63
C SER A 894 31.22 18.29 2.02
N ALA A 895 29.94 18.46 2.40
CA ALA A 895 29.51 18.99 3.70
C ALA A 895 28.09 18.52 4.10
N VAL A 896 27.85 18.46 5.40
CA VAL A 896 26.55 18.72 6.08
C VAL A 896 26.96 19.37 7.40
N PHE A 897 26.36 20.52 7.77
CA PHE A 897 26.97 21.42 8.75
C PHE A 897 25.98 22.13 9.71
N SER A 898 26.50 22.61 10.83
CA SER A 898 25.99 23.59 11.82
C SER A 898 24.51 23.83 12.16
N VAL A 899 24.35 24.14 13.45
CA VAL A 899 23.30 25.02 14.02
C VAL A 899 23.89 26.36 14.51
N ASP A 900 25.22 26.52 14.63
CA ASP A 900 25.88 27.83 14.77
C ASP A 900 27.19 27.94 13.93
N GLY A 901 27.12 28.65 12.79
CA GLY A 901 28.13 28.67 11.74
C GLY A 901 29.41 29.46 12.02
N GLN A 902 30.00 29.37 13.22
CA GLN A 902 31.17 30.17 13.63
C GLN A 902 32.51 29.40 13.58
N ARG A 903 32.58 28.21 14.19
CA ARG A 903 33.85 27.45 14.34
C ARG A 903 34.03 26.44 13.22
N VAL A 904 34.93 26.75 12.29
CA VAL A 904 35.14 26.02 11.03
C VAL A 904 35.75 24.64 11.25
N VAL A 905 35.34 23.66 10.46
CA VAL A 905 35.93 22.32 10.38
C VAL A 905 36.40 22.03 8.95
N THR A 906 37.56 21.37 8.80
CA THR A 906 38.12 20.92 7.51
C THR A 906 38.82 19.58 7.71
N ALA A 907 38.49 18.54 6.93
CA ALA A 907 38.82 17.14 7.24
C ALA A 907 40.18 16.65 6.72
N SER A 908 41.21 16.79 7.56
CA SER A 908 42.61 16.44 7.26
C SER A 908 42.87 15.03 6.78
N PHE A 909 43.10 14.81 5.47
CA PHE A 909 43.83 13.67 4.93
C PHE A 909 45.21 13.42 5.59
N ASP A 910 45.74 14.35 6.40
CA ASP A 910 47.08 14.31 7.05
C ASP A 910 47.41 13.13 8.00
N ARG A 911 46.70 12.01 7.92
CA ARG A 911 46.73 10.89 8.88
C ARG A 911 46.47 11.34 10.31
N THR A 912 45.50 12.23 10.52
CA THR A 912 44.97 12.62 11.84
C THR A 912 43.74 13.56 11.80
N ALA A 913 42.54 13.00 11.99
CA ALA A 913 41.28 13.71 12.28
C ALA A 913 41.42 14.64 13.50
N ARG A 914 40.74 15.80 13.57
CA ARG A 914 41.04 16.80 14.62
C ARG A 914 39.88 17.63 15.16
N VAL A 915 40.17 18.37 16.23
CA VAL A 915 39.20 19.17 16.99
C VAL A 915 39.76 20.53 17.40
N TRP A 916 41.00 20.91 17.05
CA TRP A 916 41.64 22.17 17.50
C TRP A 916 41.74 22.20 19.07
N ASN A 917 41.99 23.27 19.83
CA ASN A 917 41.78 23.34 21.33
C ASN A 917 41.60 24.78 21.87
N ALA A 918 40.65 25.04 22.78
CA ALA A 918 40.04 26.38 23.00
C ALA A 918 40.85 27.42 23.82
N ASP A 919 42.18 27.42 23.74
CA ASP A 919 43.08 28.16 24.62
C ASP A 919 44.10 29.07 23.90
N GLY A 920 43.78 29.53 22.67
CA GLY A 920 44.54 30.53 21.90
C GLY A 920 46.00 30.14 21.66
N SER A 921 46.21 29.06 20.90
CA SER A 921 47.19 28.07 21.34
C SER A 921 48.04 27.40 20.25
N GLY A 922 47.49 26.96 19.11
CA GLY A 922 48.22 26.38 17.96
C GLY A 922 49.15 25.16 18.15
N ARG A 923 49.34 24.60 19.35
CA ARG A 923 50.24 23.46 19.63
C ARG A 923 49.55 22.11 19.29
N PRO A 924 50.10 21.23 18.43
CA PRO A 924 49.32 20.12 17.87
C PRO A 924 49.35 18.80 18.67
N ILE A 925 48.20 18.13 18.77
CA ILE A 925 48.14 16.66 18.93
C ILE A 925 48.53 15.98 17.60
N VAL A 926 49.18 14.82 17.69
CA VAL A 926 49.22 13.81 16.61
C VAL A 926 49.07 12.39 17.16
N LEU A 927 48.46 11.50 16.36
CA LEU A 927 48.51 10.03 16.44
C LEU A 927 48.82 9.46 15.03
N ARG A 928 49.87 10.01 14.40
CA ARG A 928 50.29 9.76 13.00
C ARG A 928 50.78 8.32 12.78
N GLY A 929 49.85 7.37 12.73
CA GLY A 929 50.18 5.95 12.53
C GLY A 929 49.12 4.92 12.92
N HIS A 930 47.90 5.33 13.30
CA HIS A 930 46.78 4.46 12.97
C HIS A 930 46.55 4.52 11.45
N GLU A 931 46.19 3.39 10.85
CA GLU A 931 46.18 3.22 9.40
C GLU A 931 44.76 2.93 8.84
N GLY A 932 43.67 3.47 9.45
CA GLY A 932 42.27 3.29 8.98
C GLY A 932 41.51 4.58 8.66
N MET A 933 40.88 4.68 7.48
CA MET A 933 40.31 5.89 6.86
C MET A 933 39.01 6.47 7.48
N VAL A 934 38.57 7.64 6.97
CA VAL A 934 37.21 8.22 7.08
C VAL A 934 36.82 8.98 5.79
N GLN A 935 35.54 8.99 5.40
CA GLN A 935 35.00 9.76 4.26
C GLN A 935 33.60 10.38 4.55
N SER A 936 33.45 11.16 5.63
CA SER A 936 32.16 11.75 6.05
C SER A 936 32.20 13.21 6.51
N ALA A 937 31.02 13.82 6.65
CA ALA A 937 30.70 14.91 7.59
C ALA A 937 29.18 15.04 7.74
N VAL A 938 28.65 14.93 8.96
CA VAL A 938 27.30 15.38 9.37
C VAL A 938 27.35 15.89 10.81
N PHE A 939 26.44 16.80 11.17
CA PHE A 939 26.52 17.58 12.41
C PHE A 939 25.20 17.64 13.20
N SER A 940 25.23 17.05 14.39
CA SER A 940 24.71 17.47 15.71
C SER A 940 23.65 18.58 15.83
N ALA A 941 22.81 18.45 16.87
CA ALA A 941 22.04 19.56 17.44
C ALA A 941 22.75 20.30 18.62
N ASP A 942 23.93 19.82 19.05
CA ASP A 942 24.79 20.45 20.07
C ASP A 942 26.28 20.11 19.78
N GLY A 943 26.92 19.14 20.44
CA GLY A 943 28.35 18.88 20.29
C GLY A 943 29.09 18.24 21.46
N GLN A 944 28.45 17.41 22.30
CA GLN A 944 29.15 16.70 23.38
C GLN A 944 30.31 15.81 22.92
N ARG A 945 30.27 15.30 21.67
CA ARG A 945 31.13 14.17 21.23
C ARG A 945 31.81 14.39 19.89
N VAL A 946 32.94 13.68 19.73
CA VAL A 946 33.70 13.51 18.50
C VAL A 946 33.96 12.02 18.25
N VAL A 947 34.53 11.67 17.09
CA VAL A 947 34.83 10.29 16.67
C VAL A 947 35.84 10.28 15.53
N THR A 948 36.65 9.21 15.41
CA THR A 948 37.03 8.65 14.10
C THR A 948 36.93 7.12 14.07
N ALA A 949 36.80 6.53 12.88
CA ALA A 949 36.43 5.12 12.66
C ALA A 949 37.58 4.17 12.26
N SER A 950 38.83 4.56 12.49
CA SER A 950 40.02 3.84 12.01
C SER A 950 40.00 2.33 12.37
N ALA A 951 39.78 1.47 11.37
CA ALA A 951 39.32 0.10 11.56
C ALA A 951 40.42 -0.99 11.58
N ASP A 952 40.32 -1.95 12.51
CA ASP A 952 41.20 -3.15 12.65
C ASP A 952 40.55 -4.44 12.08
N LYS A 953 40.00 -4.33 10.87
CA LYS A 953 38.98 -5.24 10.32
C LYS A 953 37.75 -5.34 11.26
N THR A 954 37.57 -4.32 12.11
CA THR A 954 36.33 -3.99 12.79
C THR A 954 36.07 -2.49 12.65
N ALA A 955 34.81 -2.07 12.59
CA ALA A 955 34.43 -0.66 12.62
C ALA A 955 34.82 0.07 13.91
N ARG A 956 34.95 -0.65 15.04
CA ARG A 956 35.29 -0.18 16.39
C ARG A 956 34.94 1.27 16.74
N VAL A 957 33.82 1.45 17.43
CA VAL A 957 33.60 2.62 18.29
C VAL A 957 34.62 2.58 19.46
N TRP A 958 34.52 3.48 20.43
CA TRP A 958 35.36 3.56 21.62
C TRP A 958 34.52 4.08 22.84
N ASN A 959 35.04 4.72 23.90
CA ASN A 959 34.25 5.36 25.00
C ASN A 959 35.04 6.41 25.82
N ALA A 960 34.38 7.49 26.27
CA ALA A 960 34.99 8.70 26.82
C ALA A 960 35.84 9.53 25.82
N ASP A 961 37.17 9.56 25.96
CA ASP A 961 38.10 10.45 25.24
C ASP A 961 39.47 9.76 24.99
N GLY A 962 40.03 9.88 23.78
CA GLY A 962 41.49 10.00 23.52
C GLY A 962 42.43 8.88 23.98
N SER A 963 41.92 7.68 24.24
CA SER A 963 42.60 6.57 24.93
C SER A 963 42.41 5.21 24.21
N GLY A 964 42.35 4.08 24.92
CA GLY A 964 42.22 2.76 24.29
C GLY A 964 42.13 1.57 25.27
N THR A 965 40.92 1.01 25.44
CA THR A 965 40.65 -0.30 26.07
C THR A 965 39.46 -0.96 25.36
N PRO A 966 39.42 -2.29 25.12
CA PRO A 966 38.56 -2.83 24.07
C PRO A 966 37.16 -3.31 24.51
N VAL A 967 36.13 -3.01 23.71
CA VAL A 967 34.98 -3.92 23.49
C VAL A 967 35.35 -4.93 22.40
N VAL A 968 34.87 -6.18 22.45
CA VAL A 968 35.41 -7.31 21.66
C VAL A 968 34.35 -8.04 20.82
N LEU A 969 33.34 -7.34 20.31
CA LEU A 969 32.47 -7.92 19.26
C LEU A 969 33.19 -7.96 17.90
N ARG A 970 32.74 -8.86 17.02
CA ARG A 970 33.08 -8.92 15.59
C ARG A 970 31.85 -9.44 14.83
N SER A 971 30.79 -8.63 14.81
CA SER A 971 29.40 -9.10 14.68
C SER A 971 29.10 -9.93 13.42
N HIS A 972 29.26 -9.31 12.24
CA HIS A 972 29.09 -9.87 10.88
C HIS A 972 30.45 -10.17 10.22
N GLU A 973 30.45 -10.62 8.96
CA GLU A 973 31.62 -11.11 8.21
C GLU A 973 32.11 -10.24 7.04
N GLU A 974 31.42 -9.19 6.60
CA GLU A 974 32.03 -8.17 5.73
C GLU A 974 31.77 -6.70 6.13
N ARG A 975 31.73 -5.78 5.15
CA ARG A 975 32.79 -4.76 5.09
C ARG A 975 32.62 -3.59 6.06
N VAL A 976 31.38 -3.17 6.29
CA VAL A 976 30.93 -1.91 6.90
C VAL A 976 30.83 -0.71 5.89
N THR A 977 30.50 0.51 6.33
CA THR A 977 29.34 1.24 5.77
C THR A 977 29.44 2.78 5.69
N SER A 978 28.42 3.45 5.13
CA SER A 978 28.20 4.91 5.29
C SER A 978 27.37 5.21 6.56
N ALA A 979 27.24 6.49 6.97
CA ALA A 979 26.65 6.86 8.28
C ALA A 979 25.97 8.24 8.30
N VAL A 980 25.01 8.42 9.21
CA VAL A 980 24.59 9.74 9.79
C VAL A 980 24.57 9.64 11.33
N PHE A 981 24.23 10.71 12.06
CA PHE A 981 24.49 10.78 13.50
C PHE A 981 23.45 11.56 14.34
N SER A 982 23.70 11.65 15.65
CA SER A 982 22.71 11.75 16.73
C SER A 982 22.50 13.12 17.39
N ALA A 983 21.37 13.24 18.11
CA ALA A 983 21.03 14.31 19.04
C ALA A 983 20.41 13.74 20.34
N ASP A 984 19.45 12.82 20.21
CA ASP A 984 19.48 11.53 20.92
C ASP A 984 20.19 10.48 20.03
N GLY A 985 20.59 9.33 20.57
CA GLY A 985 21.22 8.25 19.81
C GLY A 985 20.75 6.83 20.11
N GLN A 986 19.68 6.57 20.86
CA GLN A 986 19.43 5.19 21.38
C GLN A 986 19.08 4.16 20.29
N ARG A 987 18.60 4.58 19.12
CA ARG A 987 18.41 3.72 17.95
C ARG A 987 19.76 3.46 17.30
N VAL A 988 20.31 2.26 17.47
CA VAL A 988 21.67 1.92 17.00
C VAL A 988 21.67 0.75 16.02
N VAL A 989 22.38 0.88 14.89
CA VAL A 989 22.84 -0.26 14.08
C VAL A 989 24.25 0.01 13.58
N THR A 990 25.24 -0.69 14.15
CA THR A 990 26.62 -0.70 13.65
C THR A 990 26.76 -1.63 12.44
N ALA A 991 25.93 -1.38 11.42
CA ALA A 991 25.66 -2.23 10.25
C ALA A 991 25.06 -3.63 10.57
N SER A 992 23.88 -3.89 10.00
CA SER A 992 23.04 -5.07 10.32
C SER A 992 22.17 -5.44 9.10
N ASP A 993 22.81 -5.48 7.92
CA ASP A 993 22.21 -5.86 6.62
C ASP A 993 22.57 -7.32 6.24
N ASP A 994 23.01 -8.12 7.21
CA ASP A 994 23.82 -9.33 7.02
C ASP A 994 23.00 -10.56 6.61
N LYS A 995 23.08 -10.91 5.32
CA LYS A 995 22.19 -11.79 4.54
C LYS A 995 20.70 -11.54 4.72
N THR A 996 20.31 -10.58 5.56
CA THR A 996 18.98 -10.35 6.10
C THR A 996 18.78 -8.93 6.61
N ALA A 997 17.53 -8.48 6.64
CA ALA A 997 17.02 -7.50 7.59
C ALA A 997 17.24 -7.98 9.04
N ARG A 998 17.57 -7.05 9.96
CA ARG A 998 17.90 -7.35 11.37
C ARG A 998 17.38 -6.26 12.31
N VAL A 999 16.07 -6.24 12.59
CA VAL A 999 15.46 -5.37 13.61
C VAL A 999 16.05 -5.64 15.01
N TRP A 1000 16.30 -4.61 15.82
CA TRP A 1000 16.36 -4.74 17.29
C TRP A 1000 15.88 -3.47 17.98
N ASN A 1001 15.46 -3.59 19.23
CA ASN A 1001 15.20 -2.47 20.14
C ASN A 1001 16.52 -1.88 20.68
N ALA A 1002 16.67 -0.56 20.64
CA ALA A 1002 17.85 0.21 21.08
C ALA A 1002 19.20 -0.28 20.51
N ASP A 1003 20.09 -0.84 21.35
CA ASP A 1003 21.40 -1.40 20.99
C ASP A 1003 21.68 -2.80 21.58
N GLY A 1004 20.63 -3.58 21.90
CA GLY A 1004 20.73 -4.94 22.46
C GLY A 1004 20.54 -6.08 21.45
N SER A 1005 20.92 -7.32 21.80
CA SER A 1005 20.90 -8.47 20.89
C SER A 1005 20.44 -9.79 21.54
N GLY A 1006 19.44 -10.46 20.95
CA GLY A 1006 18.86 -11.72 21.41
C GLY A 1006 18.93 -12.84 20.36
N THR A 1007 17.77 -13.36 19.93
CA THR A 1007 17.63 -14.48 18.98
C THR A 1007 17.13 -14.07 17.58
N PRO A 1008 17.57 -14.74 16.49
CA PRO A 1008 17.12 -14.49 15.12
C PRO A 1008 15.94 -15.38 14.70
N VAL A 1009 15.06 -14.86 13.85
CA VAL A 1009 13.89 -15.54 13.31
C VAL A 1009 14.23 -16.18 11.95
N VAL A 1010 13.70 -17.38 11.69
CA VAL A 1010 13.98 -18.15 10.47
C VAL A 1010 13.08 -17.71 9.32
N LEU A 1011 13.49 -16.66 8.61
CA LEU A 1011 12.85 -16.13 7.40
C LEU A 1011 13.90 -15.77 6.33
N ARG A 1012 13.51 -15.85 5.05
CA ARG A 1012 14.26 -15.36 3.86
C ARG A 1012 13.27 -14.97 2.74
N GLY A 1013 13.74 -14.27 1.69
CA GLY A 1013 12.98 -13.99 0.46
C GLY A 1013 13.26 -12.63 -0.19
N HIS A 1014 14.02 -12.64 -1.29
CA HIS A 1014 14.53 -11.51 -2.08
C HIS A 1014 14.73 -12.00 -3.54
N GLY A 1015 15.11 -11.11 -4.46
CA GLY A 1015 16.09 -11.45 -5.49
C GLY A 1015 17.49 -11.58 -4.86
N GLU A 1016 18.35 -10.57 -5.04
CA GLU A 1016 19.69 -10.48 -4.44
C GLU A 1016 19.86 -9.24 -3.52
N TRP A 1017 20.45 -8.14 -4.01
CA TRP A 1017 21.41 -7.35 -3.21
C TRP A 1017 21.04 -5.90 -2.84
N VAL A 1018 20.01 -5.79 -1.98
CA VAL A 1018 19.52 -4.57 -1.29
C VAL A 1018 20.53 -4.04 -0.26
N THR A 1019 20.27 -2.94 0.44
CA THR A 1019 20.70 -2.76 1.85
C THR A 1019 19.95 -1.65 2.60
N SER A 1020 19.96 -1.70 3.94
CA SER A 1020 20.09 -0.52 4.82
C SER A 1020 18.98 0.55 4.90
N ALA A 1021 19.26 1.53 5.76
CA ALA A 1021 18.56 2.77 6.04
C ALA A 1021 19.55 3.81 6.61
N VAL A 1022 19.14 5.08 6.74
CA VAL A 1022 19.65 6.04 7.74
C VAL A 1022 18.50 6.87 8.35
N PHE A 1023 18.74 7.71 9.37
CA PHE A 1023 17.70 8.18 10.29
C PHE A 1023 17.90 9.66 10.74
N SER A 1024 16.95 10.38 11.35
CA SER A 1024 15.68 9.98 11.98
C SER A 1024 15.12 11.04 12.96
N VAL A 1025 13.79 11.09 13.15
CA VAL A 1025 13.08 11.77 14.24
C VAL A 1025 11.91 10.91 14.81
N ASP A 1026 11.43 9.89 14.07
CA ASP A 1026 10.63 8.76 14.60
C ASP A 1026 10.82 7.44 13.80
N GLY A 1027 10.46 7.46 12.50
CA GLY A 1027 10.74 6.44 11.49
C GLY A 1027 10.29 4.99 11.76
N GLN A 1028 9.05 4.61 11.39
CA GLN A 1028 8.48 3.28 11.70
C GLN A 1028 8.46 2.26 10.55
N ARG A 1029 8.49 2.69 9.28
CA ARG A 1029 8.32 1.84 8.07
C ARG A 1029 9.66 1.22 7.60
N VAL A 1030 9.87 1.06 6.28
CA VAL A 1030 11.12 0.55 5.67
C VAL A 1030 11.51 1.41 4.45
N VAL A 1031 12.75 1.90 4.36
CA VAL A 1031 13.21 2.77 3.23
C VAL A 1031 14.49 2.23 2.60
N THR A 1032 14.38 1.06 2.00
CA THR A 1032 15.47 0.38 1.29
C THR A 1032 15.55 0.88 -0.14
N ALA A 1033 16.38 1.90 -0.40
CA ALA A 1033 16.47 2.60 -1.69
C ALA A 1033 17.24 1.84 -2.78
N SER A 1034 16.75 0.63 -3.07
CA SER A 1034 17.41 -0.46 -3.79
C SER A 1034 17.47 -0.30 -5.31
N ASP A 1035 17.83 -1.39 -5.99
CA ASP A 1035 17.62 -1.63 -7.41
C ASP A 1035 16.84 -2.95 -7.66
N ASP A 1036 15.53 -3.02 -7.39
CA ASP A 1036 14.66 -3.77 -8.32
C ASP A 1036 14.46 -2.92 -9.58
N LYS A 1037 13.27 -2.84 -10.19
CA LYS A 1037 13.00 -1.83 -11.25
C LYS A 1037 11.78 -0.96 -10.90
N THR A 1038 11.52 -0.77 -9.61
CA THR A 1038 10.41 0.01 -9.02
C THR A 1038 10.83 0.72 -7.72
N ALA A 1039 10.46 0.19 -6.54
CA ALA A 1039 11.12 0.20 -5.22
C ALA A 1039 10.14 -0.35 -4.18
N ARG A 1040 10.12 0.16 -2.94
CA ARG A 1040 9.03 0.04 -1.96
C ARG A 1040 9.18 1.03 -0.80
N VAL A 1041 8.09 1.25 -0.08
CA VAL A 1041 8.12 1.26 1.39
C VAL A 1041 7.70 -0.15 1.84
N TRP A 1042 6.42 -0.55 1.65
CA TRP A 1042 5.97 -1.95 1.65
C TRP A 1042 4.75 -2.46 0.83
N ASN A 1043 3.43 -2.46 1.12
CA ASN A 1043 2.48 -1.88 2.12
C ASN A 1043 1.79 -2.89 3.10
N ALA A 1044 0.79 -2.45 3.88
CA ALA A 1044 -0.20 -3.21 4.67
C ALA A 1044 0.35 -4.20 5.72
N ASP A 1045 -0.53 -4.91 6.42
CA ASP A 1045 -0.27 -5.36 7.79
C ASP A 1045 -0.13 -6.90 7.94
N GLY A 1046 0.65 -7.56 7.06
CA GLY A 1046 0.94 -9.00 7.06
C GLY A 1046 0.64 -9.68 5.72
N SER A 1047 1.35 -9.31 4.64
CA SER A 1047 0.73 -9.27 3.31
C SER A 1047 1.64 -9.49 2.08
N GLY A 1048 1.06 -9.61 0.87
CA GLY A 1048 1.79 -9.58 -0.41
C GLY A 1048 0.93 -9.30 -1.65
N THR A 1049 1.35 -8.39 -2.56
CA THR A 1049 0.68 -8.06 -3.85
C THR A 1049 1.68 -7.72 -4.97
N PRO A 1050 1.25 -7.75 -6.25
CA PRO A 1050 1.97 -7.13 -7.37
C PRO A 1050 1.66 -5.62 -7.53
N VAL A 1051 2.39 -4.95 -8.43
CA VAL A 1051 2.21 -3.54 -8.86
C VAL A 1051 3.56 -2.92 -9.23
N VAL A 1052 3.63 -1.84 -10.03
CA VAL A 1052 4.85 -1.30 -10.64
C VAL A 1052 4.80 0.23 -10.78
N LEU A 1053 5.76 0.96 -10.19
CA LEU A 1053 6.06 2.36 -10.56
C LEU A 1053 7.10 2.33 -11.68
N ARG A 1054 6.71 2.65 -12.92
CA ARG A 1054 7.65 2.72 -14.07
C ARG A 1054 7.20 3.73 -15.12
N GLY A 1055 7.23 5.01 -14.72
CA GLY A 1055 6.97 6.15 -15.60
C GLY A 1055 8.16 7.12 -15.75
N HIS A 1056 9.20 6.97 -14.91
CA HIS A 1056 10.60 7.26 -15.24
C HIS A 1056 11.36 5.94 -15.44
N GLU A 1057 12.50 6.02 -16.15
CA GLU A 1057 13.17 4.86 -16.72
C GLU A 1057 14.60 4.62 -16.23
N GLY A 1058 15.07 5.32 -15.17
CA GLY A 1058 16.31 4.91 -14.51
C GLY A 1058 16.76 5.72 -13.29
N MET A 1059 18.07 5.79 -13.06
CA MET A 1059 18.66 5.58 -11.73
C MET A 1059 18.77 6.81 -10.81
N VAL A 1060 18.28 6.73 -9.57
CA VAL A 1060 18.73 7.64 -8.50
C VAL A 1060 20.12 7.22 -8.03
N GLN A 1061 21.08 8.14 -8.10
CA GLN A 1061 22.48 7.86 -7.75
C GLN A 1061 22.84 8.30 -6.32
N SER A 1062 21.93 9.00 -5.62
CA SER A 1062 21.95 9.25 -4.17
C SER A 1062 20.63 9.91 -3.72
N ALA A 1063 20.06 9.42 -2.61
CA ALA A 1063 18.88 9.99 -1.94
C ALA A 1063 19.10 10.17 -0.42
N VAL A 1064 18.43 11.17 0.16
CA VAL A 1064 18.40 11.50 1.60
C VAL A 1064 17.00 12.05 1.99
N PHE A 1065 16.86 12.80 3.10
CA PHE A 1065 15.57 13.20 3.69
C PHE A 1065 15.65 14.58 4.38
N SER A 1066 14.55 15.03 5.00
CA SER A 1066 14.44 16.25 5.81
C SER A 1066 14.08 15.96 7.28
N ALA A 1067 13.62 16.98 8.01
CA ALA A 1067 13.09 16.87 9.37
C ALA A 1067 11.68 16.26 9.48
N ASP A 1068 10.90 16.09 8.40
CA ASP A 1068 9.60 15.38 8.48
C ASP A 1068 9.14 14.74 7.15
N GLY A 1069 8.38 13.65 7.28
CA GLY A 1069 7.83 12.77 6.25
C GLY A 1069 6.66 13.35 5.48
N GLN A 1070 6.54 14.67 5.43
CA GLN A 1070 5.46 15.29 4.67
C GLN A 1070 5.64 15.06 3.17
N ARG A 1071 6.76 15.52 2.60
CA ARG A 1071 6.84 15.91 1.18
C ARG A 1071 8.25 15.80 0.54
N VAL A 1072 8.38 14.95 -0.50
CA VAL A 1072 9.59 14.57 -1.28
C VAL A 1072 10.09 15.61 -2.30
N VAL A 1073 11.33 15.43 -2.79
CA VAL A 1073 11.98 16.11 -3.93
C VAL A 1073 12.80 15.07 -4.72
N THR A 1074 12.83 15.09 -6.06
CA THR A 1074 13.77 14.27 -6.87
C THR A 1074 13.90 14.75 -8.33
N ALA A 1075 14.94 14.34 -9.08
CA ALA A 1075 15.52 15.07 -10.22
C ALA A 1075 16.04 14.17 -11.36
N SER A 1076 15.29 14.00 -12.46
CA SER A 1076 15.60 13.10 -13.60
C SER A 1076 16.72 13.60 -14.54
N ASP A 1077 16.89 13.01 -15.74
CA ASP A 1077 17.97 13.28 -16.70
C ASP A 1077 17.40 13.82 -18.03
N ASP A 1078 16.27 14.55 -17.96
CA ASP A 1078 15.34 14.94 -19.04
C ASP A 1078 14.95 16.46 -19.07
N LYS A 1079 15.70 17.27 -18.31
CA LYS A 1079 15.40 18.59 -17.73
C LYS A 1079 14.24 18.67 -16.75
N THR A 1080 13.38 17.66 -16.61
CA THR A 1080 12.21 17.66 -15.73
C THR A 1080 12.58 17.68 -14.25
N ALA A 1081 12.96 18.88 -13.78
CA ALA A 1081 12.98 19.25 -12.38
C ALA A 1081 11.62 18.97 -11.77
N ARG A 1082 11.59 18.26 -10.64
CA ARG A 1082 10.34 17.79 -10.04
C ARG A 1082 10.36 17.75 -8.51
N VAL A 1083 9.16 17.95 -8.03
CA VAL A 1083 8.65 17.93 -6.66
C VAL A 1083 7.23 17.46 -6.90
N TRP A 1084 6.66 16.45 -6.26
CA TRP A 1084 5.59 15.63 -6.86
C TRP A 1084 4.04 15.51 -6.40
N ALA A 1085 3.21 15.56 -5.28
CA ALA A 1085 2.98 15.77 -3.77
C ALA A 1085 2.11 14.80 -2.88
N ILE A 1086 2.59 14.56 -1.63
CA ILE A 1086 2.18 13.54 -0.58
C ILE A 1086 1.56 14.12 0.72
N SER A 1087 1.37 15.43 0.86
CA SER A 1087 0.48 15.92 1.94
C SER A 1087 -0.95 15.45 1.67
N ALA A 1088 -1.79 15.19 2.69
CA ALA A 1088 -3.15 14.66 2.46
C ALA A 1088 -3.97 15.55 1.49
N GLN A 1089 -3.88 16.88 1.65
CA GLN A 1089 -4.43 17.86 0.71
C GLN A 1089 -3.80 17.80 -0.69
N GLY A 1090 -2.49 17.57 -0.78
CA GLY A 1090 -1.79 17.37 -2.05
C GLY A 1090 -2.30 16.13 -2.78
N LEU A 1091 -2.35 14.97 -2.11
CA LEU A 1091 -2.90 13.72 -2.64
C LEU A 1091 -4.38 13.89 -3.06
N GLN A 1092 -5.18 14.62 -2.29
CA GLN A 1092 -6.57 14.94 -2.66
C GLN A 1092 -6.66 15.74 -3.96
N GLN A 1093 -5.71 16.65 -4.23
CA GLN A 1093 -5.60 17.31 -5.53
C GLN A 1093 -5.19 16.35 -6.66
N CYS A 1094 -4.43 15.26 -6.42
CA CYS A 1094 -4.18 14.24 -7.44
C CYS A 1094 -5.46 13.46 -7.75
N LEU A 1095 -6.18 13.06 -6.70
CA LEU A 1095 -7.39 12.26 -6.82
C LEU A 1095 -8.46 13.03 -7.64
N ARG A 1096 -8.59 14.35 -7.44
CA ARG A 1096 -9.47 15.21 -8.26
C ARG A 1096 -8.99 15.42 -9.70
N ALA A 1097 -7.70 15.25 -9.97
CA ALA A 1097 -7.15 15.26 -11.33
C ALA A 1097 -7.28 13.90 -12.03
N ALA A 1098 -7.26 12.81 -11.26
CA ALA A 1098 -7.40 11.43 -11.73
C ALA A 1098 -8.87 11.04 -12.00
N THR A 1099 -9.84 11.63 -11.29
CA THR A 1099 -11.27 11.48 -11.58
C THR A 1099 -12.01 12.81 -11.43
N THR A 1100 -12.71 13.21 -12.49
CA THR A 1100 -13.66 14.33 -12.46
C THR A 1100 -15.08 13.89 -12.09
N ASP A 1101 -15.38 12.60 -12.08
CA ASP A 1101 -16.73 12.10 -11.79
C ASP A 1101 -17.12 12.36 -10.32
N CYS A 1102 -18.30 12.95 -10.14
CA CYS A 1102 -18.93 13.12 -8.83
C CYS A 1102 -19.77 11.89 -8.45
N LEU A 1103 -19.89 11.61 -7.15
CA LEU A 1103 -20.85 10.63 -6.62
C LEU A 1103 -22.27 11.17 -6.77
N SER A 1104 -23.15 10.40 -7.42
CA SER A 1104 -24.57 10.75 -7.54
C SER A 1104 -25.22 10.85 -6.16
N ALA A 1105 -26.31 11.60 -6.06
CA ALA A 1105 -27.07 11.69 -4.80
C ALA A 1105 -27.47 10.29 -4.27
N GLU A 1106 -27.79 9.35 -5.14
CA GLU A 1106 -28.05 7.95 -4.75
C GLU A 1106 -26.82 7.30 -4.09
N MET A 1107 -25.66 7.35 -4.75
CA MET A 1107 -24.42 6.77 -4.22
C MET A 1107 -23.97 7.44 -2.91
N ARG A 1108 -24.20 8.74 -2.74
CA ARG A 1108 -23.90 9.45 -1.49
C ARG A 1108 -24.77 8.94 -0.33
N ARG A 1109 -26.05 8.63 -0.56
CA ARG A 1109 -26.90 7.98 0.47
C ARG A 1109 -26.37 6.60 0.84
N THR A 1110 -26.08 5.76 -0.16
CA THR A 1110 -25.62 4.37 0.05
C THR A 1110 -24.27 4.30 0.76
N TYR A 1111 -23.28 5.12 0.37
CA TYR A 1111 -21.91 4.99 0.85
C TYR A 1111 -21.48 6.00 1.92
N LEU A 1112 -22.21 7.10 2.12
CA LEU A 1112 -21.85 8.15 3.10
C LEU A 1112 -22.86 8.31 4.24
N ASP A 1113 -23.99 7.57 4.23
CA ASP A 1113 -25.08 7.71 5.22
C ASP A 1113 -25.61 9.17 5.30
N GLU A 1114 -25.66 9.83 4.14
CA GLU A 1114 -26.20 11.19 3.97
C GLU A 1114 -27.72 11.16 3.75
N SER A 1115 -28.44 12.11 4.34
CA SER A 1115 -29.86 12.33 4.03
C SER A 1115 -30.06 12.86 2.60
N ASP A 1116 -31.23 12.65 2.00
CA ASP A 1116 -31.58 13.11 0.64
C ASP A 1116 -31.16 14.56 0.34
N GLU A 1117 -31.44 15.48 1.26
CA GLU A 1117 -31.08 16.90 1.09
C GLU A 1117 -29.56 17.13 1.13
N ALA A 1118 -28.83 16.40 1.97
CA ALA A 1118 -27.38 16.48 2.08
C ALA A 1118 -26.70 15.86 0.86
N ALA A 1119 -27.15 14.66 0.44
CA ALA A 1119 -26.68 13.96 -0.75
C ALA A 1119 -26.89 14.79 -2.02
N ARG A 1120 -28.06 15.43 -2.14
CA ARG A 1120 -28.34 16.35 -3.25
C ARG A 1120 -27.37 17.55 -3.24
N LYS A 1121 -27.21 18.24 -2.11
CA LYS A 1121 -26.28 19.37 -1.97
C LYS A 1121 -24.82 18.98 -2.21
N GLY A 1122 -24.41 17.78 -1.80
CA GLY A 1122 -23.06 17.25 -2.02
C GLY A 1122 -22.75 17.02 -3.49
N TYR A 1123 -23.67 16.38 -4.23
CA TYR A 1123 -23.53 16.22 -5.70
C TYR A 1123 -23.51 17.58 -6.42
N GLU A 1124 -24.44 18.50 -6.09
CA GLU A 1124 -24.46 19.85 -6.69
C GLU A 1124 -23.16 20.63 -6.41
N SER A 1125 -22.61 20.51 -5.19
CA SER A 1125 -21.34 21.13 -4.81
C SER A 1125 -20.17 20.58 -5.63
N CYS A 1126 -20.12 19.26 -5.81
CA CYS A 1126 -19.09 18.59 -6.59
C CYS A 1126 -19.13 19.01 -8.07
N GLU A 1127 -20.28 18.97 -8.74
CA GLU A 1127 -20.40 19.37 -10.16
C GLU A 1127 -20.01 20.85 -10.36
N ARG A 1128 -20.48 21.76 -9.48
CA ARG A 1128 -20.09 23.18 -9.50
C ARG A 1128 -18.59 23.37 -9.31
N SER A 1129 -17.93 22.55 -8.49
CA SER A 1129 -16.48 22.63 -8.26
C SER A 1129 -15.64 22.33 -9.53
N TYR A 1130 -16.22 21.58 -10.47
CA TYR A 1130 -15.65 21.33 -11.81
C TYR A 1130 -16.25 22.24 -12.90
N GLY A 1131 -16.97 23.30 -12.55
CA GLY A 1131 -17.57 24.24 -13.49
C GLY A 1131 -18.76 23.68 -14.29
N ARG A 1132 -19.34 22.55 -13.87
CA ARG A 1132 -20.49 21.91 -14.52
C ARG A 1132 -21.80 22.33 -13.88
N THR A 1133 -22.85 22.46 -14.70
CA THR A 1133 -24.23 22.64 -14.22
C THR A 1133 -24.77 21.31 -13.69
N PRO A 1134 -25.21 21.22 -12.42
CA PRO A 1134 -25.73 19.99 -11.86
C PRO A 1134 -26.91 19.45 -12.67
N PHE A 1135 -26.81 18.21 -13.14
CA PHE A 1135 -27.89 17.52 -13.83
C PHE A 1135 -28.89 16.93 -12.84
N TYR A 1136 -30.18 17.08 -13.15
CA TYR A 1136 -31.25 16.30 -12.55
C TYR A 1136 -32.24 15.86 -13.63
N ALA A 1137 -32.74 14.64 -13.48
CA ALA A 1137 -34.10 14.34 -13.87
C ALA A 1137 -35.02 14.79 -12.73
N GLU A 1138 -36.02 15.62 -13.02
CA GLU A 1138 -37.12 15.85 -12.10
C GLU A 1138 -37.88 14.53 -11.94
N VAL A 1139 -37.84 13.97 -10.74
CA VAL A 1139 -38.75 12.90 -10.32
C VAL A 1139 -39.68 13.54 -9.30
N ASP A 1140 -40.92 13.80 -9.72
CA ASP A 1140 -41.98 14.19 -8.79
C ASP A 1140 -42.12 13.13 -7.67
N PRO A 1141 -42.29 13.53 -6.41
CA PRO A 1141 -42.45 12.59 -5.31
C PRO A 1141 -43.83 11.90 -5.39
N PRO A 1142 -43.90 10.57 -5.17
CA PRO A 1142 -45.16 9.89 -4.85
C PRO A 1142 -45.61 10.17 -3.41
#